data_AF-A0A7Y6UXQ2-F1
#
_entry.id   AF-A0A7Y6UXQ2-F1
#
_cell.length_a   1.000
_cell.length_b   1.000
_cell.length_c   1.000
_cell.angle_alpha   90.00
_cell.angle_beta   90.00
_cell.angle_gamma   90.00
#
_symmetry.space_group_name_H-M   'P 1'
#
loop_
_entity.id
_entity.type
_entity.pdbx_description
1 polymer ?
#
loop_
_entity_poly.entity_id
_entity_poly.type
_entity_poly.pdbx_seq_one_letter_code
_entity_poly.pdbx_strand_id
1 'polypeptide(L)'
;MKLICRLVGTALLLNVSTAALAQMPGNVKLQHPHVGVLQEDIDRLKNSLLPQAPVVFPATLGSLSFTFIPQRKAPSDFPLQSIFGIYQTSKSSFFFRHIDEGDSTNGKLVKMQFAMQEASYASYVAHTTFELPVGEESTIELSWNGDSNAIALKVNGELKSLTRGEGAPQKWSMQHQFYAFNGRAGELMKNFKLVNENVNENKKTVAEYGFLDLELQQPFSDYLKGADASWNKLQACPLTADPVKQDGSICDSAYQGRGVITESAIRFALAYRLTGKPEYMAAARRFADQILLLKDTKIADGKKIPLKLAVGGEWAMSSRVAAMGILYDWLYQNIDDEKIPGGLNTGYYRTRLAEAIKATITTDHPGISDDLVGAICGQYAQLSSSPFNCVGTMNWEAPGNPSIASYYITGHHQSAVAGTMQGLLAIASEDSSVLPLLNTLYGHFEKGFLPARAFVSVDGASHAGFAYGYSEMPERARIWRKSLENTGADPILSGDWMDQLIYPYIYGLRHDYSYPVSGDAFDFSIRDRAVGTSALAAIVDKQDPIALAFYRHQVKRARRVDKAGNISWDMNLILDRLRFPYAEYPETPVSDLPLSRHFRNAGFVLMRDSWDYPNATLLDFKSSSFISENHHHLDQNSFSLNYKAPLLLDTGLYEEYGSRHWQNYYTRTIAHNSIVVFDKDEKFIANGALLSNDGGQWFNGRPAYPTITEAKPGGSNALHGVTAYEEGGDYSYAEGNASRAYSAGKMKQDNGFVRSVLFLRESDRKPVVLVFDSVRTEKGLAASSLLHTAARPAHAVDTEALGDGRYRVKFAPNAARVATIRNGGGMLNVQMLLPQNADVVQVGSEGTAGSDCTQLMGSANLTPNVKDCRFMVRELQSDKVTYQWRNYPHLPPSQSTQLGDVGAWRLEISPAAAPAPGETQYFLNVLDVADNDRGTGPAAPVKAERLAAGDAGTEAVLVQDRLMVLFNRAATPASTYSWKASSSYGALIATGLKRNTEYALSEVAVTGGVSFKLEERVGGGLFSSKDGVLRKGR
;
A
#
# COMPACT_ATOMS: atom_id res chain seq x y z
N MET A 1 -12.08 -40.87 -55.51
CA MET A 1 -10.64 -40.63 -55.26
C MET A 1 -10.53 -39.54 -54.20
N LYS A 2 -9.81 -39.81 -53.10
CA LYS A 2 -9.77 -39.06 -51.82
C LYS A 2 -10.99 -39.20 -50.89
N LEU A 3 -11.18 -40.43 -50.43
CA LEU A 3 -11.83 -40.74 -49.15
C LEU A 3 -11.13 -41.96 -48.52
N ILE A 4 -9.83 -41.85 -48.25
CA ILE A 4 -9.02 -42.80 -47.45
C ILE A 4 -7.94 -41.94 -46.76
N CYS A 5 -8.06 -41.79 -45.44
CA CYS A 5 -7.04 -41.46 -44.41
C CYS A 5 -7.72 -40.82 -43.19
N ARG A 6 -8.52 -41.63 -42.49
CA ARG A 6 -8.82 -41.52 -41.05
C ARG A 6 -8.72 -42.93 -40.49
N LEU A 7 -8.13 -43.06 -39.30
CA LEU A 7 -7.82 -44.29 -38.55
C LEU A 7 -6.48 -44.95 -38.91
N VAL A 8 -5.45 -44.64 -38.13
CA VAL A 8 -4.68 -45.55 -37.25
C VAL A 8 -3.54 -44.71 -36.67
N GLY A 9 -3.51 -44.55 -35.34
CA GLY A 9 -2.46 -43.79 -34.65
C GLY A 9 -2.78 -43.39 -33.22
N THR A 10 -3.61 -44.14 -32.50
CA THR A 10 -3.76 -44.05 -31.05
C THR A 10 -2.84 -45.10 -30.41
N ALA A 11 -1.63 -44.71 -30.01
CA ALA A 11 -0.85 -45.41 -28.98
C ALA A 11 0.42 -44.62 -28.64
N LEU A 12 0.62 -44.38 -27.34
CA LEU A 12 1.85 -43.94 -26.68
C LEU A 12 2.41 -42.55 -27.03
N LEU A 13 1.82 -41.52 -26.41
CA LEU A 13 2.61 -40.48 -25.74
C LEU A 13 2.09 -40.38 -24.30
N LEU A 14 2.53 -41.33 -23.47
CA LEU A 14 2.72 -41.06 -22.05
C LEU A 14 3.80 -39.98 -21.98
N ASN A 15 3.40 -38.71 -22.09
CA ASN A 15 4.19 -37.62 -21.55
C ASN A 15 4.12 -37.78 -20.02
N VAL A 16 4.97 -38.66 -19.51
CA VAL A 16 5.51 -38.50 -18.17
C VAL A 16 6.17 -37.13 -18.21
N SER A 17 5.46 -36.11 -17.73
CA SER A 17 6.05 -34.84 -17.39
C SER A 17 7.02 -35.14 -16.25
N THR A 18 8.25 -35.52 -16.60
CA THR A 18 9.35 -35.40 -15.66
C THR A 18 9.38 -33.91 -15.32
N ALA A 19 8.99 -33.58 -14.08
CA ALA A 19 9.19 -32.26 -13.54
C ALA A 19 10.69 -31.98 -13.65
N ALA A 20 11.11 -31.28 -14.70
CA ALA A 20 12.48 -30.80 -14.79
C ALA A 20 12.72 -29.99 -13.52
N LEU A 21 13.79 -30.34 -12.79
CA LEU A 21 14.24 -29.56 -11.64
C LEU A 21 14.29 -28.10 -12.09
N ALA A 22 13.58 -27.20 -11.41
CA ALA A 22 13.68 -25.78 -11.67
C ALA A 22 15.15 -25.40 -11.49
N GLN A 23 15.82 -25.03 -12.57
CA GLN A 23 17.23 -24.68 -12.56
C GLN A 23 17.34 -23.18 -12.75
N MET A 24 18.16 -22.54 -11.92
CA MET A 24 18.49 -21.12 -12.12
C MET A 24 19.03 -20.90 -13.54
N PRO A 25 18.70 -19.75 -14.18
CA PRO A 25 19.08 -19.48 -15.56
C PRO A 25 20.59 -19.21 -15.76
N GLY A 26 21.34 -18.99 -14.68
CA GLY A 26 22.77 -18.72 -14.72
C GLY A 26 23.45 -19.08 -13.40
N ASN A 27 24.79 -19.01 -13.38
CA ASN A 27 25.57 -19.21 -12.17
C ASN A 27 25.43 -18.01 -11.22
N VAL A 28 25.64 -18.25 -9.93
CA VAL A 28 25.81 -17.16 -8.96
C VAL A 28 27.13 -16.45 -9.24
N LYS A 29 27.11 -15.11 -9.27
CA LYS A 29 28.30 -14.30 -9.53
C LYS A 29 29.38 -14.54 -8.47
N LEU A 30 30.64 -14.51 -8.90
CA LEU A 30 31.78 -14.66 -7.99
C LEU A 30 32.18 -13.36 -7.31
N GLN A 31 31.89 -12.21 -7.93
CA GLN A 31 32.24 -10.90 -7.36
C GLN A 31 31.22 -10.49 -6.30
N HIS A 32 31.73 -10.02 -5.16
CA HIS A 32 30.94 -9.48 -4.05
C HIS A 32 31.04 -7.94 -4.00
N PRO A 33 29.97 -7.21 -3.62
CA PRO A 33 28.64 -7.73 -3.33
C PRO A 33 27.87 -8.08 -4.60
N HIS A 34 26.98 -9.07 -4.49
CA HIS A 34 25.98 -9.37 -5.52
C HIS A 34 24.59 -9.67 -4.95
N VAL A 35 24.39 -9.66 -3.63
CA VAL A 35 23.08 -9.85 -3.00
C VAL A 35 22.35 -8.51 -2.93
N GLY A 36 21.49 -8.26 -3.93
CA GLY A 36 20.61 -7.09 -4.00
C GLY A 36 21.27 -5.76 -4.43
N VAL A 37 22.60 -5.66 -4.35
CA VAL A 37 23.40 -4.53 -4.84
C VAL A 37 24.70 -5.02 -5.46
N LEU A 38 25.27 -4.23 -6.36
CA LEU A 38 26.59 -4.43 -6.93
C LEU A 38 27.56 -3.37 -6.41
N GLN A 39 28.87 -3.61 -6.55
CA GLN A 39 29.90 -2.61 -6.21
C GLN A 39 29.66 -1.28 -6.93
N GLU A 40 29.30 -1.32 -8.21
CA GLU A 40 28.97 -0.14 -9.03
C GLU A 40 27.77 0.66 -8.50
N ASP A 41 26.80 0.02 -7.84
CA ASP A 41 25.66 0.71 -7.24
C ASP A 41 26.10 1.56 -6.04
N ILE A 42 26.97 0.98 -5.21
CA ILE A 42 27.54 1.64 -4.04
C ILE A 42 28.45 2.78 -4.49
N ASP A 43 29.30 2.57 -5.50
CA ASP A 43 30.20 3.60 -6.00
C ASP A 43 29.42 4.76 -6.63
N ARG A 44 28.40 4.47 -7.43
CA ARG A 44 27.51 5.49 -8.01
C ARG A 44 26.83 6.33 -6.93
N LEU A 45 26.29 5.69 -5.89
CA LEU A 45 25.67 6.40 -4.77
C LEU A 45 26.72 7.23 -4.01
N LYS A 46 27.83 6.62 -3.61
CA LYS A 46 28.92 7.27 -2.85
C LYS A 46 29.47 8.49 -3.57
N ASN A 47 29.64 8.42 -4.89
CA ASN A 47 30.12 9.53 -5.72
C ASN A 47 29.13 10.69 -5.86
N SER A 48 27.88 10.53 -5.40
CA SER A 48 26.86 11.59 -5.36
C SER A 48 26.64 12.20 -3.98
N LEU A 49 27.32 11.67 -2.96
CA LEU A 49 27.14 12.04 -1.56
C LEU A 49 28.39 12.75 -1.03
N LEU A 50 28.20 13.53 0.03
CA LEU A 50 29.28 14.09 0.82
C LEU A 50 29.62 13.13 1.98
N PRO A 51 30.65 12.28 1.86
CA PRO A 51 30.89 11.19 2.82
C PRO A 51 31.31 11.68 4.20
N GLN A 52 32.01 12.82 4.29
CA GLN A 52 32.45 13.46 5.54
C GLN A 52 32.59 14.97 5.33
N ALA A 53 31.99 15.76 6.23
CA ALA A 53 32.33 17.18 6.34
C ALA A 53 33.81 17.30 6.75
N PRO A 54 34.55 18.29 6.23
CA PRO A 54 35.95 18.45 6.61
C PRO A 54 36.06 18.79 8.10
N VAL A 55 37.12 18.27 8.72
CA VAL A 55 37.34 18.36 10.16
C VAL A 55 37.49 19.81 10.65
N VAL A 56 38.01 20.71 9.81
CA VAL A 56 38.20 22.13 10.14
C VAL A 56 37.78 23.01 8.95
N PHE A 57 36.83 23.92 9.18
CA PHE A 57 36.48 24.98 8.23
C PHE A 57 37.53 26.12 8.30
N PRO A 58 37.98 26.70 7.16
CA PRO A 58 38.87 27.86 7.17
C PRO A 58 38.12 29.12 7.67
N ALA A 59 38.06 29.29 8.99
CA ALA A 59 37.18 30.27 9.64
C ALA A 59 37.53 31.73 9.31
N THR A 60 38.83 32.05 9.24
CA THR A 60 39.28 33.43 9.04
C THR A 60 39.67 33.73 7.59
N LEU A 61 40.32 32.80 6.89
CA LEU A 61 40.87 33.04 5.56
C LEU A 61 40.69 31.81 4.66
N GLY A 62 39.86 31.92 3.63
CA GLY A 62 39.59 30.80 2.74
C GLY A 62 38.88 31.17 1.46
N SER A 63 38.73 30.18 0.59
CA SER A 63 37.96 30.27 -0.65
C SER A 63 37.10 29.04 -0.87
N LEU A 64 35.94 29.22 -1.50
CA LEU A 64 34.95 28.21 -1.86
C LEU A 64 34.55 28.42 -3.33
N SER A 65 34.47 27.36 -4.12
CA SER A 65 33.94 27.41 -5.48
C SER A 65 33.11 26.18 -5.79
N PHE A 66 32.10 26.31 -6.65
CA PHE A 66 31.30 25.20 -7.17
C PHE A 66 30.56 25.62 -8.45
N THR A 67 30.12 24.63 -9.23
CA THR A 67 29.16 24.79 -10.32
C THR A 67 27.80 24.29 -9.84
N PHE A 68 26.74 25.02 -10.14
CA PHE A 68 25.39 24.75 -9.65
C PHE A 68 24.40 24.75 -10.82
N ILE A 69 23.47 23.79 -10.81
CA ILE A 69 22.38 23.68 -11.78
C ILE A 69 21.06 23.88 -11.02
N PRO A 70 20.50 25.10 -11.02
CA PRO A 70 19.29 25.41 -10.25
C PRO A 70 18.03 24.85 -10.90
N GLN A 71 17.03 24.56 -10.08
CA GLN A 71 15.70 24.13 -10.52
C GLN A 71 14.60 25.06 -10.00
N ARG A 72 13.45 25.03 -10.68
CA ARG A 72 12.25 25.69 -10.16
C ARG A 72 11.83 25.03 -8.85
N LYS A 73 11.21 25.83 -7.98
CA LYS A 73 10.59 25.32 -6.77
C LYS A 73 9.50 24.30 -7.13
N ALA A 74 9.69 23.05 -6.73
CA ALA A 74 8.67 22.03 -6.73
C ALA A 74 7.77 22.15 -5.49
N PRO A 75 6.53 21.63 -5.51
CA PRO A 75 5.66 21.60 -4.33
C PRO A 75 6.23 20.85 -3.11
N SER A 76 7.30 20.06 -3.32
CA SER A 76 8.04 19.34 -2.28
C SER A 76 9.17 20.14 -1.65
N ASP A 77 9.52 21.31 -2.20
CA ASP A 77 10.65 22.11 -1.73
C ASP A 77 10.23 23.09 -0.64
N PHE A 78 11.11 23.29 0.34
CA PHE A 78 10.83 24.23 1.43
C PHE A 78 11.05 25.69 0.99
N PRO A 79 10.42 26.64 1.70
CA PRO A 79 10.66 28.04 1.47
C PRO A 79 12.12 28.43 1.70
N LEU A 80 12.68 29.26 0.82
CA LEU A 80 14.03 29.82 0.96
C LEU A 80 15.12 28.74 1.16
N GLN A 81 14.97 27.62 0.46
CA GLN A 81 15.80 26.43 0.59
C GLN A 81 17.30 26.75 0.46
N SER A 82 18.13 26.29 1.39
CA SER A 82 19.58 26.49 1.32
C SER A 82 20.26 25.49 0.41
N ILE A 83 21.26 25.95 -0.34
CA ILE A 83 22.12 25.08 -1.18
C ILE A 83 23.48 24.83 -0.52
N PHE A 84 23.91 25.74 0.35
CA PHE A 84 25.08 25.59 1.20
C PHE A 84 24.91 26.43 2.47
N GLY A 85 25.17 25.85 3.64
CA GLY A 85 24.99 26.52 4.93
C GLY A 85 23.52 26.67 5.33
N ILE A 86 23.29 27.26 6.51
CA ILE A 86 21.95 27.47 7.07
C ILE A 86 21.89 28.86 7.71
N TYR A 87 20.77 29.55 7.55
CA TYR A 87 20.50 30.80 8.26
C TYR A 87 20.33 30.55 9.76
N GLN A 88 21.19 31.15 10.58
CA GLN A 88 21.19 31.05 12.04
C GLN A 88 21.61 32.40 12.66
N THR A 89 20.69 33.06 13.36
CA THR A 89 20.88 34.42 13.89
C THR A 89 21.91 34.54 15.01
N SER A 90 22.36 33.44 15.60
CA SER A 90 23.28 33.41 16.75
C SER A 90 24.64 32.76 16.44
N LYS A 91 24.96 32.56 15.15
CA LYS A 91 26.16 31.81 14.73
C LYS A 91 26.92 32.54 13.62
N SER A 92 28.23 32.64 13.80
CA SER A 92 29.13 33.22 12.80
C SER A 92 29.38 32.24 11.65
N SER A 93 28.74 32.49 10.51
CA SER A 93 28.71 31.61 9.33
C SER A 93 28.22 32.36 8.08
N PHE A 94 28.29 31.73 6.91
CA PHE A 94 27.59 32.20 5.70
C PHE A 94 26.71 31.11 5.11
N PHE A 95 25.80 31.53 4.24
CA PHE A 95 24.95 30.60 3.49
C PHE A 95 24.64 31.11 2.08
N PHE A 96 24.28 30.16 1.22
CA PHE A 96 23.62 30.37 -0.05
C PHE A 96 22.23 29.76 0.01
N ARG A 97 21.20 30.50 -0.38
CA ARG A 97 19.82 30.01 -0.42
C ARG A 97 19.00 30.61 -1.56
N HIS A 98 17.88 29.96 -1.86
CA HIS A 98 16.84 30.50 -2.73
C HIS A 98 16.09 31.66 -2.07
N ILE A 99 15.57 32.58 -2.89
CA ILE A 99 14.60 33.63 -2.52
C ILE A 99 13.38 33.47 -3.41
N ASP A 100 12.45 32.61 -2.97
CA ASP A 100 11.33 32.15 -3.81
C ASP A 100 10.48 33.28 -4.40
N GLU A 101 10.21 34.33 -3.64
CA GLU A 101 9.44 35.50 -4.09
C GLU A 101 10.12 36.29 -5.22
N GLY A 102 11.41 36.06 -5.42
CA GLY A 102 12.19 36.67 -6.47
C GLY A 102 12.37 35.80 -7.70
N ASP A 103 11.84 34.58 -7.71
CA ASP A 103 11.87 33.74 -8.91
C ASP A 103 11.07 34.41 -10.04
N SER A 104 11.61 34.36 -11.26
CA SER A 104 10.96 35.00 -12.42
C SER A 104 9.60 34.37 -12.70
N THR A 105 8.61 35.19 -13.08
CA THR A 105 7.25 34.71 -13.39
C THR A 105 7.18 33.81 -14.62
N ASN A 106 8.11 33.96 -15.57
CA ASN A 106 8.28 33.05 -16.70
C ASN A 106 9.02 31.74 -16.32
N GLY A 107 9.59 31.71 -15.10
CA GLY A 107 10.37 30.65 -14.49
C GLY A 107 11.64 30.25 -15.23
N LYS A 108 12.26 31.17 -15.96
CA LYS A 108 13.57 30.96 -16.60
C LYS A 108 14.74 31.24 -15.64
N LEU A 109 14.51 32.09 -14.64
CA LEU A 109 15.49 32.49 -13.65
C LEU A 109 14.97 32.19 -12.23
N VAL A 110 15.86 31.73 -11.35
CA VAL A 110 15.65 31.67 -9.90
C VAL A 110 16.49 32.71 -9.20
N LYS A 111 15.99 33.26 -8.08
CA LYS A 111 16.72 34.23 -7.29
C LYS A 111 17.44 33.55 -6.12
N MET A 112 18.70 33.88 -5.98
CA MET A 112 19.57 33.40 -4.91
C MET A 112 19.97 34.54 -3.98
N GLN A 113 20.27 34.20 -2.73
CA GLN A 113 20.90 35.07 -1.76
C GLN A 113 22.19 34.43 -1.26
N PHE A 114 23.25 35.24 -1.24
CA PHE A 114 24.40 35.02 -0.38
C PHE A 114 24.28 35.96 0.83
N ALA A 115 24.48 35.45 2.03
CA ALA A 115 24.57 36.28 3.21
C ALA A 115 25.49 35.69 4.27
N MET A 116 26.04 36.60 5.08
CA MET A 116 27.02 36.31 6.10
C MET A 116 26.56 36.85 7.45
N GLN A 117 26.70 36.04 8.49
CA GLN A 117 26.24 36.28 9.84
C GLN A 117 27.41 36.23 10.81
N GLU A 118 27.29 36.98 11.91
CA GLU A 118 28.23 36.97 13.01
C GLU A 118 27.43 36.90 14.31
N ALA A 119 27.85 36.06 15.26
CA ALA A 119 27.06 35.71 16.44
C ALA A 119 26.71 36.89 17.35
N SER A 120 27.54 37.94 17.37
CA SER A 120 27.32 39.17 18.14
C SER A 120 26.62 40.29 17.35
N TYR A 121 26.26 40.07 16.08
CA TYR A 121 25.67 41.07 15.19
C TYR A 121 24.30 40.65 14.66
N ALA A 122 23.28 41.47 14.94
CA ALA A 122 21.88 41.13 14.67
C ALA A 122 21.46 41.19 13.18
N SER A 123 22.34 41.64 12.28
CA SER A 123 22.07 41.78 10.84
C SER A 123 23.11 41.01 10.00
N TYR A 124 23.04 41.12 8.68
CA TYR A 124 24.04 40.52 7.80
C TYR A 124 25.30 41.39 7.73
N VAL A 125 26.46 40.81 8.02
CA VAL A 125 27.76 41.48 7.87
C VAL A 125 27.99 41.86 6.40
N ALA A 126 27.65 40.95 5.50
CA ALA A 126 27.60 41.16 4.07
C ALA A 126 26.50 40.30 3.46
N HIS A 127 25.80 40.83 2.46
CA HIS A 127 24.84 40.05 1.68
C HIS A 127 24.67 40.61 0.28
N THR A 128 24.14 39.79 -0.62
CA THR A 128 23.68 40.20 -1.94
C THR A 128 22.65 39.20 -2.46
N THR A 129 21.95 39.59 -3.53
CA THR A 129 21.09 38.68 -4.29
C THR A 129 21.48 38.67 -5.74
N PHE A 130 21.32 37.54 -6.41
CA PHE A 130 21.63 37.36 -7.82
C PHE A 130 20.68 36.34 -8.44
N GLU A 131 20.59 36.32 -9.76
CA GLU A 131 19.70 35.43 -10.51
C GLU A 131 20.52 34.37 -11.26
N LEU A 132 19.99 33.16 -11.34
CA LEU A 132 20.60 32.05 -12.07
C LEU A 132 19.60 31.43 -13.06
N PRO A 133 20.04 31.03 -14.28
CA PRO A 133 19.21 30.34 -15.25
C PRO A 133 18.85 28.92 -14.83
N VAL A 134 17.55 28.58 -14.87
CA VAL A 134 17.01 27.25 -14.53
C VAL A 134 17.53 26.20 -15.50
N GLY A 135 18.05 25.10 -14.97
CA GLY A 135 18.53 23.96 -15.76
C GLY A 135 19.88 24.17 -16.45
N GLU A 136 20.51 25.32 -16.26
CA GLU A 136 21.81 25.66 -16.85
C GLU A 136 22.92 25.70 -15.79
N GLU A 137 24.15 25.42 -16.19
CA GLU A 137 25.30 25.48 -15.28
C GLU A 137 25.67 26.93 -14.94
N SER A 138 25.81 27.22 -13.65
CA SER A 138 26.32 28.50 -13.15
C SER A 138 27.49 28.30 -12.20
N THR A 139 28.57 29.06 -12.34
CA THR A 139 29.74 28.99 -11.46
C THR A 139 29.63 30.01 -10.32
N ILE A 140 29.93 29.56 -9.11
CA ILE A 140 29.95 30.38 -7.89
C ILE A 140 31.34 30.30 -7.29
N GLU A 141 31.95 31.45 -7.01
CA GLU A 141 33.25 31.56 -6.35
C GLU A 141 33.17 32.59 -5.21
N LEU A 142 33.51 32.19 -4.00
CA LEU A 142 33.54 33.01 -2.81
C LEU A 142 34.94 32.98 -2.20
N SER A 143 35.50 34.13 -1.86
CA SER A 143 36.73 34.23 -1.05
C SER A 143 36.53 35.19 0.10
N TRP A 144 37.13 34.90 1.26
CA TRP A 144 36.99 35.71 2.46
C TRP A 144 38.30 35.85 3.22
N ASN A 145 38.46 37.00 3.88
CA ASN A 145 39.50 37.28 4.86
C ASN A 145 38.90 38.13 5.99
N GLY A 146 38.65 37.49 7.12
CA GLY A 146 38.03 38.08 8.31
C GLY A 146 38.91 39.10 9.03
N ASP A 147 40.24 39.03 8.89
CA ASP A 147 41.16 39.99 9.52
C ASP A 147 41.22 41.33 8.78
N SER A 148 41.10 41.29 7.45
CA SER A 148 41.10 42.47 6.58
C SER A 148 39.70 42.90 6.13
N ASN A 149 38.65 42.27 6.68
CA ASN A 149 37.25 42.49 6.31
C ASN A 149 36.95 42.30 4.81
N ALA A 150 37.75 41.50 4.08
CA ALA A 150 37.62 41.31 2.65
C ALA A 150 36.69 40.14 2.32
N ILE A 151 35.76 40.37 1.38
CA ILE A 151 34.87 39.33 0.83
C ILE A 151 34.69 39.63 -0.65
N ALA A 152 34.83 38.60 -1.48
CA ALA A 152 34.54 38.68 -2.91
C ALA A 152 33.68 37.48 -3.32
N LEU A 153 32.54 37.76 -3.95
CA LEU A 153 31.66 36.77 -4.57
C LEU A 153 31.67 36.99 -6.08
N LYS A 154 31.98 35.96 -6.86
CA LYS A 154 31.79 35.95 -8.31
C LYS A 154 30.72 34.94 -8.69
N VAL A 155 29.89 35.32 -9.65
CA VAL A 155 28.88 34.45 -10.25
C VAL A 155 29.09 34.50 -11.76
N ASN A 156 29.34 33.35 -12.39
CA ASN A 156 29.67 33.25 -13.81
C ASN A 156 30.86 34.16 -14.20
N GLY A 157 31.87 34.25 -13.32
CA GLY A 157 33.05 35.11 -13.47
C GLY A 157 32.82 36.60 -13.16
N GLU A 158 31.58 37.05 -12.99
CA GLU A 158 31.23 38.44 -12.71
C GLU A 158 31.26 38.72 -11.20
N LEU A 159 32.03 39.74 -10.78
CA LEU A 159 32.11 40.16 -9.38
C LEU A 159 30.79 40.82 -8.95
N LYS A 160 30.17 40.30 -7.88
CA LYS A 160 28.91 40.83 -7.33
C LYS A 160 29.16 41.84 -6.22
N SER A 161 28.50 42.99 -6.30
CA SER A 161 28.51 43.99 -5.23
C SER A 161 27.81 43.45 -3.99
N LEU A 162 28.48 43.57 -2.84
CA LEU A 162 27.98 43.13 -1.54
C LEU A 162 27.54 44.34 -0.71
N THR A 163 26.31 44.30 -0.21
CA THR A 163 25.82 45.28 0.77
C THR A 163 26.37 44.92 2.15
N ARG A 164 27.04 45.89 2.79
CA ARG A 164 27.57 45.74 4.15
C ARG A 164 26.55 46.20 5.18
N GLY A 165 26.45 45.47 6.28
CA GLY A 165 25.62 45.86 7.42
C GLY A 165 26.16 47.11 8.09
N GLU A 166 25.27 48.05 8.43
CA GLU A 166 25.63 49.24 9.19
C GLU A 166 26.11 48.84 10.59
N GLY A 167 27.29 49.33 11.00
CA GLY A 167 27.90 48.95 12.27
C GLY A 167 28.41 47.51 12.34
N ALA A 168 28.52 46.80 11.21
CA ALA A 168 29.08 45.45 11.18
C ALA A 168 30.53 45.43 11.70
N PRO A 169 30.96 44.36 12.39
CA PRO A 169 32.29 44.28 12.97
C PRO A 169 33.39 44.33 11.90
N GLN A 170 34.49 45.02 12.19
CA GLN A 170 35.64 45.15 11.29
C GLN A 170 36.48 43.87 11.20
N LYS A 171 36.35 42.98 12.18
CA LYS A 171 36.95 41.64 12.18
C LYS A 171 35.90 40.61 12.52
N TRP A 172 35.94 39.47 11.85
CA TRP A 172 34.96 38.39 12.03
C TRP A 172 35.56 37.05 11.63
N SER A 173 34.89 35.96 11.99
CA SER A 173 35.36 34.59 11.81
C SER A 173 34.19 33.64 11.61
N MET A 174 34.31 32.69 10.69
CA MET A 174 33.30 31.65 10.38
C MET A 174 33.44 30.40 11.25
N GLN A 175 33.79 30.57 12.52
CA GLN A 175 34.03 29.45 13.44
C GLN A 175 32.82 28.52 13.64
N HIS A 176 31.63 28.94 13.24
CA HIS A 176 30.39 28.16 13.35
C HIS A 176 29.82 27.77 11.98
N GLN A 177 30.64 27.66 10.94
CA GLN A 177 30.15 27.32 9.60
C GLN A 177 29.44 25.96 9.58
N PHE A 178 28.22 25.95 9.05
CA PHE A 178 27.44 24.74 8.83
C PHE A 178 27.76 24.14 7.46
N TYR A 179 28.12 22.86 7.42
CA TYR A 179 28.26 22.07 6.19
C TYR A 179 26.95 21.35 5.88
N ALA A 180 25.92 22.13 5.56
CA ALA A 180 24.62 21.61 5.16
C ALA A 180 24.39 21.87 3.68
N PHE A 181 23.88 20.86 2.98
CA PHE A 181 23.52 20.88 1.57
C PHE A 181 22.10 20.33 1.49
N ASN A 182 21.13 21.12 1.02
CA ASN A 182 19.74 20.68 1.00
C ASN A 182 19.15 20.76 -0.41
N GLY A 183 19.27 21.91 -1.08
CA GLY A 183 18.81 22.12 -2.46
C GLY A 183 17.32 21.88 -2.69
N ARG A 184 16.82 22.35 -3.82
CA ARG A 184 15.50 21.99 -4.36
C ARG A 184 15.60 20.65 -5.09
N ALA A 185 14.45 20.01 -5.33
CA ALA A 185 14.37 18.75 -6.08
C ALA A 185 15.03 18.88 -7.47
N GLY A 186 15.91 17.93 -7.82
CA GLY A 186 16.64 17.92 -9.10
C GLY A 186 17.83 18.88 -9.19
N GLU A 187 18.18 19.61 -8.13
CA GLU A 187 19.35 20.49 -8.12
C GLU A 187 20.65 19.71 -7.93
N LEU A 188 21.64 20.07 -8.74
CA LEU A 188 22.95 19.41 -8.78
C LEU A 188 24.06 20.41 -8.48
N MET A 189 25.09 19.96 -7.76
CA MET A 189 26.31 20.71 -7.54
C MET A 189 27.51 19.91 -8.06
N LYS A 190 28.38 20.57 -8.84
CA LYS A 190 29.59 19.97 -9.42
C LYS A 190 30.82 20.77 -9.01
N ASN A 191 31.99 20.14 -9.07
CA ASN A 191 33.29 20.79 -8.88
C ASN A 191 33.36 21.63 -7.59
N PHE A 192 32.76 21.15 -6.49
CA PHE A 192 32.84 21.84 -5.22
C PHE A 192 34.27 21.79 -4.70
N LYS A 193 34.82 22.92 -4.32
CA LYS A 193 36.18 23.04 -3.81
C LYS A 193 36.24 24.07 -2.70
N LEU A 194 36.76 23.68 -1.55
CA LEU A 194 37.01 24.53 -0.39
C LEU A 194 38.51 24.52 -0.09
N VAL A 195 39.10 25.70 0.08
CA VAL A 195 40.55 25.88 0.25
C VAL A 195 40.81 26.75 1.47
N ASN A 196 41.73 26.30 2.33
CA ASN A 196 42.35 27.16 3.33
C ASN A 196 43.44 27.98 2.64
N GLU A 197 43.25 29.30 2.61
CA GLU A 197 44.15 30.25 1.93
C GLU A 197 45.24 30.79 2.88
N ASN A 198 45.29 30.31 4.12
CA ASN A 198 46.33 30.70 5.06
C ASN A 198 47.69 30.12 4.65
N VAL A 199 48.55 30.99 4.11
CA VAL A 199 49.90 30.65 3.64
C VAL A 199 50.76 30.08 4.78
N ASN A 200 50.56 30.55 6.02
CA ASN A 200 51.30 30.09 7.19
C ASN A 200 50.89 28.67 7.64
N GLU A 201 49.72 28.19 7.20
CA GLU A 201 49.22 26.83 7.45
C GLU A 201 49.41 25.90 6.23
N ASN A 202 50.25 26.32 5.27
CA ASN A 202 50.44 25.70 3.96
C ASN A 202 49.12 25.60 3.18
N LYS A 203 48.80 26.64 2.38
CA LYS A 203 47.61 26.69 1.49
C LYS A 203 47.20 25.30 1.02
N LYS A 204 46.01 24.86 1.41
CA LYS A 204 45.58 23.47 1.26
C LYS A 204 44.10 23.40 0.87
N THR A 205 43.80 22.57 -0.14
CA THR A 205 42.43 22.14 -0.41
C THR A 205 41.93 21.32 0.78
N VAL A 206 40.90 21.80 1.46
CA VAL A 206 40.31 21.15 2.63
C VAL A 206 39.15 20.22 2.26
N ALA A 207 38.45 20.49 1.17
CA ALA A 207 37.43 19.61 0.61
C ALA A 207 37.31 19.79 -0.92
N GLU A 208 37.13 18.70 -1.65
CA GLU A 208 36.94 18.71 -3.11
C GLU A 208 35.99 17.56 -3.51
N TYR A 209 34.91 17.90 -4.21
CA TYR A 209 33.89 16.95 -4.67
C TYR A 209 33.53 17.22 -6.12
N GLY A 210 33.64 16.21 -6.98
CA GLY A 210 33.31 16.34 -8.40
C GLY A 210 31.81 16.52 -8.65
N PHE A 211 30.97 15.86 -7.84
CA PHE A 211 29.52 15.85 -8.00
C PHE A 211 28.82 15.64 -6.66
N LEU A 212 27.72 16.34 -6.43
CA LEU A 212 26.82 16.22 -5.29
C LEU A 212 25.37 16.30 -5.77
N ASP A 213 24.58 15.28 -5.43
CA ASP A 213 23.12 15.33 -5.54
C ASP A 213 22.57 15.99 -4.29
N LEU A 214 22.17 17.27 -4.38
CA LEU A 214 21.72 18.03 -3.21
C LEU A 214 20.50 17.39 -2.56
N GLU A 215 19.66 16.74 -3.36
CA GLU A 215 18.43 16.09 -2.93
C GLU A 215 18.68 14.97 -1.90
N LEU A 216 19.85 14.32 -1.95
CA LEU A 216 20.21 13.15 -1.14
C LEU A 216 21.09 13.46 0.07
N GLN A 217 21.62 14.67 0.20
CA GLN A 217 22.59 14.98 1.27
C GLN A 217 21.94 14.91 2.66
N GLN A 218 20.75 15.50 2.81
CA GLN A 218 20.02 15.45 4.07
C GLN A 218 19.49 14.04 4.39
N PRO A 219 18.86 13.30 3.44
CA PRO A 219 18.55 11.87 3.63
C PRO A 219 19.76 11.01 4.02
N PHE A 220 20.94 11.29 3.46
CA PHE A 220 22.17 10.57 3.82
C PHE A 220 22.62 10.90 5.25
N SER A 221 22.58 12.17 5.64
CA SER A 221 22.86 12.57 7.02
C SER A 221 21.93 11.85 8.02
N ASP A 222 20.64 11.78 7.71
CA ASP A 222 19.66 11.14 8.59
C ASP A 222 19.78 9.60 8.57
N TYR A 223 20.20 9.02 7.45
CA TYR A 223 20.60 7.61 7.39
C TYR A 223 21.75 7.30 8.36
N LEU A 224 22.82 8.13 8.36
CA LEU A 224 23.96 7.96 9.28
C LEU A 224 23.56 8.17 10.74
N LYS A 225 22.74 9.18 11.06
CA LYS A 225 22.20 9.35 12.43
C LYS A 225 21.38 8.13 12.87
N GLY A 226 20.59 7.55 11.97
CA GLY A 226 19.85 6.31 12.22
C GLY A 226 20.78 5.13 12.50
N ALA A 227 21.91 5.04 11.77
CA ALA A 227 22.96 4.06 12.02
C ALA A 227 23.61 4.28 13.39
N ASP A 228 23.98 5.51 13.74
CA ASP A 228 24.57 5.86 15.03
C ASP A 228 23.61 5.55 16.19
N ALA A 229 22.33 5.88 16.05
CA ALA A 229 21.31 5.57 17.06
C ALA A 229 21.12 4.06 17.24
N SER A 230 21.11 3.31 16.13
CA SER A 230 21.02 1.84 16.16
C SER A 230 22.26 1.22 16.81
N TRP A 231 23.44 1.78 16.52
CA TRP A 231 24.70 1.36 17.11
C TRP A 231 24.72 1.60 18.63
N ASN A 232 24.34 2.80 19.07
CA ASN A 232 24.25 3.13 20.50
C ASN A 232 23.30 2.18 21.26
N LYS A 233 22.15 1.83 20.66
CA LYS A 233 21.22 0.84 21.24
C LYS A 233 21.86 -0.55 21.27
N LEU A 234 22.51 -0.98 20.18
CA LEU A 234 23.15 -2.28 20.07
C LEU A 234 24.27 -2.49 21.10
N GLN A 235 25.05 -1.45 21.40
CA GLN A 235 26.10 -1.51 22.43
C GLN A 235 25.54 -1.83 23.81
N ALA A 236 24.31 -1.38 24.11
CA ALA A 236 23.62 -1.67 25.37
C ALA A 236 22.92 -3.03 25.39
N CYS A 237 22.79 -3.73 24.24
CA CYS A 237 22.12 -5.03 24.19
C CYS A 237 22.99 -6.11 24.88
N PRO A 238 22.40 -6.98 25.71
CA PRO A 238 23.13 -8.07 26.33
C PRO A 238 23.61 -9.09 25.28
N LEU A 239 24.87 -9.52 25.37
CA LEU A 239 25.37 -10.69 24.64
C LEU A 239 25.01 -11.95 25.41
N THR A 240 23.95 -12.63 24.99
CA THR A 240 23.49 -13.87 25.61
C THR A 240 23.16 -14.90 24.56
N ALA A 241 23.47 -16.17 24.86
CA ALA A 241 23.02 -17.31 24.06
C ALA A 241 21.54 -17.64 24.32
N ASP A 242 20.96 -17.16 25.43
CA ASP A 242 19.54 -17.32 25.75
C ASP A 242 18.79 -16.07 25.31
N PRO A 243 18.01 -16.14 24.21
CA PRO A 243 17.31 -14.97 23.70
C PRO A 243 16.29 -14.46 24.73
N VAL A 244 16.30 -13.16 24.97
CA VAL A 244 15.33 -12.49 25.84
C VAL A 244 14.52 -11.54 24.98
N LYS A 245 13.20 -11.67 24.99
CA LYS A 245 12.30 -10.72 24.34
C LYS A 245 12.19 -9.47 25.22
N GLN A 246 12.54 -8.31 24.67
CA GLN A 246 12.58 -7.03 25.36
C GLN A 246 11.48 -6.10 24.83
N ASP A 247 11.88 -5.05 24.12
CA ASP A 247 11.06 -3.91 23.69
C ASP A 247 10.82 -3.87 22.18
N GLY A 248 11.13 -4.96 21.47
CA GLY A 248 11.06 -5.05 20.02
C GLY A 248 12.17 -4.31 19.28
N SER A 249 13.20 -3.84 19.99
CA SER A 249 14.36 -3.18 19.38
C SER A 249 15.31 -4.17 18.71
N ILE A 250 16.44 -3.64 18.23
CA ILE A 250 17.57 -4.42 17.69
C ILE A 250 18.15 -5.45 18.68
N CYS A 251 17.86 -5.32 19.98
CA CYS A 251 18.24 -6.33 20.98
C CYS A 251 17.46 -7.66 20.81
N ASP A 252 16.28 -7.62 20.18
CA ASP A 252 15.39 -8.77 20.01
C ASP A 252 15.66 -9.54 18.71
N SER A 253 16.93 -9.73 18.34
CA SER A 253 17.35 -10.38 17.07
C SER A 253 16.87 -11.84 16.92
N ALA A 254 16.39 -12.47 17.98
CA ALA A 254 15.77 -13.79 17.92
C ALA A 254 14.26 -13.75 17.61
N TYR A 255 13.58 -12.64 17.85
CA TYR A 255 12.11 -12.55 17.78
C TYR A 255 11.59 -11.62 16.68
N GLN A 256 12.41 -10.67 16.23
CA GLN A 256 11.98 -9.64 15.30
C GLN A 256 12.03 -10.07 13.83
N GLY A 257 11.35 -9.30 12.98
CA GLY A 257 11.31 -9.53 11.54
C GLY A 257 12.33 -8.73 10.73
N ARG A 258 12.16 -8.76 9.41
CA ARG A 258 13.05 -8.11 8.42
C ARG A 258 13.23 -6.60 8.65
N GLY A 259 12.18 -5.91 9.08
CA GLY A 259 12.21 -4.47 9.36
C GLY A 259 13.11 -4.06 10.53
N VAL A 260 13.54 -5.02 11.36
CA VAL A 260 14.53 -4.78 12.42
C VAL A 260 15.82 -5.51 12.10
N ILE A 261 15.77 -6.82 11.84
CA ILE A 261 16.97 -7.65 11.73
C ILE A 261 17.69 -7.40 10.39
N THR A 262 17.00 -7.61 9.27
CA THR A 262 17.58 -7.47 7.94
C THR A 262 17.95 -6.02 7.64
N GLU A 263 17.08 -5.08 8.02
CA GLU A 263 17.35 -3.65 7.87
C GLU A 263 18.55 -3.16 8.70
N SER A 264 18.79 -3.72 9.89
CA SER A 264 19.99 -3.37 10.67
C SER A 264 21.29 -3.82 9.99
N ALA A 265 21.29 -5.01 9.37
CA ALA A 265 22.43 -5.47 8.58
C ALA A 265 22.69 -4.55 7.37
N ILE A 266 21.65 -4.17 6.63
CA ILE A 266 21.75 -3.19 5.53
C ILE A 266 22.26 -1.86 6.06
N ARG A 267 21.74 -1.41 7.21
CA ARG A 267 22.07 -0.13 7.85
C ARG A 267 23.56 -0.02 8.11
N PHE A 268 24.12 -0.94 8.89
CA PHE A 268 25.54 -0.92 9.26
C PHE A 268 26.46 -1.20 8.07
N ALA A 269 26.12 -2.18 7.24
CA ALA A 269 26.94 -2.53 6.09
C ALA A 269 27.03 -1.36 5.09
N LEU A 270 25.90 -0.74 4.73
CA LEU A 270 25.90 0.41 3.82
C LEU A 270 26.59 1.62 4.44
N ALA A 271 26.36 1.91 5.73
CA ALA A 271 27.02 3.03 6.40
C ALA A 271 28.55 2.89 6.36
N TYR A 272 29.08 1.68 6.61
CA TYR A 272 30.51 1.38 6.43
C TYR A 272 30.94 1.56 4.98
N ARG A 273 30.22 0.99 4.01
CA ARG A 273 30.59 1.05 2.59
C ARG A 273 30.60 2.46 2.01
N LEU A 274 29.70 3.33 2.48
CA LEU A 274 29.63 4.72 2.05
C LEU A 274 30.70 5.61 2.72
N THR A 275 31.07 5.32 3.98
CA THR A 275 31.91 6.24 4.77
C THR A 275 33.33 5.74 5.09
N GLY A 276 33.56 4.43 5.05
CA GLY A 276 34.80 3.77 5.47
C GLY A 276 35.08 3.81 6.98
N LYS A 277 34.13 4.29 7.80
CA LYS A 277 34.38 4.53 9.23
C LYS A 277 34.38 3.24 10.07
N PRO A 278 35.38 3.03 10.94
CA PRO A 278 35.55 1.77 11.67
C PRO A 278 34.41 1.47 12.64
N GLU A 279 33.73 2.47 13.20
CA GLU A 279 32.59 2.27 14.12
C GLU A 279 31.41 1.53 13.46
N TYR A 280 31.17 1.73 12.16
CA TYR A 280 30.11 1.01 11.46
C TYR A 280 30.48 -0.45 11.16
N MET A 281 31.78 -0.73 10.95
CA MET A 281 32.27 -2.11 10.89
C MET A 281 32.15 -2.79 12.26
N ALA A 282 32.51 -2.09 13.34
CA ALA A 282 32.33 -2.59 14.71
C ALA A 282 30.85 -2.86 15.01
N ALA A 283 29.94 -2.00 14.57
CA ALA A 283 28.50 -2.21 14.68
C ALA A 283 28.02 -3.44 13.90
N ALA A 284 28.48 -3.63 12.67
CA ALA A 284 28.17 -4.80 11.85
C ALA A 284 28.66 -6.10 12.49
N ARG A 285 29.90 -6.14 13.00
CA ARG A 285 30.47 -7.30 13.71
C ARG A 285 29.75 -7.60 15.02
N ARG A 286 29.48 -6.57 15.83
CA ARG A 286 28.68 -6.70 17.06
C ARG A 286 27.29 -7.29 16.79
N PHE A 287 26.65 -6.86 15.70
CA PHE A 287 25.35 -7.37 15.30
C PHE A 287 25.44 -8.84 14.84
N ALA A 288 26.47 -9.18 14.06
CA ALA A 288 26.77 -10.57 13.71
C ALA A 288 26.98 -11.44 14.95
N ASP A 289 27.74 -10.97 15.95
CA ASP A 289 27.98 -11.69 17.20
C ASP A 289 26.67 -12.03 17.91
N GLN A 290 25.72 -11.07 17.97
CA GLN A 290 24.43 -11.28 18.61
C GLN A 290 23.59 -12.36 17.91
N ILE A 291 23.68 -12.46 16.59
CA ILE A 291 23.00 -13.52 15.81
C ILE A 291 23.74 -14.86 15.97
N LEU A 292 25.07 -14.87 15.89
CA LEU A 292 25.92 -16.07 15.96
C LEU A 292 25.94 -16.75 17.34
N LEU A 293 25.50 -16.06 18.38
CA LEU A 293 25.28 -16.64 19.70
C LEU A 293 24.09 -17.60 19.76
N LEU A 294 23.11 -17.45 18.86
CA LEU A 294 22.00 -18.39 18.75
C LEU A 294 22.54 -19.70 18.20
N LYS A 295 22.53 -20.75 19.02
CA LYS A 295 22.99 -22.09 18.65
C LYS A 295 21.96 -23.11 19.14
N ASP A 296 21.66 -24.09 18.30
CA ASP A 296 20.88 -25.26 18.74
C ASP A 296 21.80 -26.23 19.48
N THR A 297 21.38 -26.66 20.67
CA THR A 297 22.00 -27.79 21.39
C THR A 297 21.05 -28.98 21.39
N LYS A 298 21.52 -30.13 20.90
CA LYS A 298 20.84 -31.42 21.08
C LYS A 298 21.15 -32.03 22.45
N ILE A 299 20.22 -32.88 22.89
CA ILE A 299 20.03 -33.50 24.22
C ILE A 299 21.31 -33.72 25.04
N ALA A 300 21.29 -33.18 26.26
CA ALA A 300 22.02 -33.71 27.41
C ALA A 300 21.01 -34.34 28.38
N ASP A 301 21.29 -35.54 28.88
CA ASP A 301 20.57 -36.20 29.97
C ASP A 301 19.04 -36.37 29.78
N GLY A 302 18.59 -36.66 28.55
CA GLY A 302 17.19 -36.98 28.28
C GLY A 302 16.21 -35.79 28.39
N LYS A 303 16.69 -34.55 28.56
CA LYS A 303 15.86 -33.33 28.55
C LYS A 303 15.96 -32.59 27.21
N LYS A 304 14.80 -32.24 26.64
CA LYS A 304 14.70 -31.33 25.48
C LYS A 304 15.11 -29.92 25.93
N ILE A 305 16.11 -29.34 25.28
CA ILE A 305 16.51 -27.93 25.42
C ILE A 305 15.87 -27.17 24.25
N PRO A 306 15.37 -25.93 24.45
CA PRO A 306 14.73 -25.15 23.38
C PRO A 306 15.64 -24.95 22.15
N LEU A 307 15.05 -25.09 20.95
CA LEU A 307 15.70 -24.81 19.65
C LEU A 307 15.83 -23.30 19.47
N LYS A 308 16.95 -22.74 19.91
CA LYS A 308 17.22 -21.30 19.88
C LYS A 308 17.25 -20.73 18.46
N LEU A 309 17.61 -21.55 17.46
CA LEU A 309 17.58 -21.13 16.05
C LEU A 309 16.15 -21.00 15.50
N ALA A 310 15.19 -21.77 16.02
CA ALA A 310 13.77 -21.71 15.62
C ALA A 310 12.95 -20.65 16.36
N VAL A 311 13.56 -19.94 17.32
CA VAL A 311 12.86 -18.87 18.06
C VAL A 311 12.40 -17.77 17.10
N GLY A 312 11.17 -17.29 17.32
CA GLY A 312 10.53 -16.28 16.48
C GLY A 312 9.99 -16.80 15.15
N GLY A 313 9.94 -18.13 14.97
CA GLY A 313 9.36 -18.78 13.80
C GLY A 313 10.14 -18.55 12.50
N GLU A 314 9.54 -18.95 11.40
CA GLU A 314 10.07 -18.74 10.05
C GLU A 314 10.38 -17.25 9.77
N TRP A 315 9.60 -16.35 10.36
CA TRP A 315 9.68 -14.91 10.20
C TRP A 315 11.01 -14.35 10.71
N ALA A 316 11.38 -14.69 11.95
CA ALA A 316 12.63 -14.24 12.53
C ALA A 316 13.82 -15.03 11.97
N MET A 317 13.65 -16.34 11.71
CA MET A 317 14.66 -17.19 11.09
C MET A 317 15.11 -16.66 9.73
N SER A 318 14.16 -16.40 8.82
CA SER A 318 14.46 -15.88 7.48
C SER A 318 15.14 -14.51 7.53
N SER A 319 14.73 -13.67 8.48
CA SER A 319 15.30 -12.35 8.68
C SER A 319 16.76 -12.41 9.16
N ARG A 320 17.09 -13.36 10.05
CA ARG A 320 18.47 -13.66 10.48
C ARG A 320 19.31 -14.20 9.33
N VAL A 321 18.77 -15.15 8.55
CA VAL A 321 19.48 -15.71 7.39
C VAL A 321 19.82 -14.62 6.36
N ALA A 322 18.86 -13.74 6.04
CA ALA A 322 19.11 -12.61 5.16
C ALA A 322 20.16 -11.63 5.72
N ALA A 323 20.06 -11.29 7.01
CA ALA A 323 21.03 -10.41 7.67
C ALA A 323 22.44 -10.98 7.62
N MET A 324 22.62 -12.27 7.94
CA MET A 324 23.92 -12.95 7.84
C MET A 324 24.45 -12.94 6.40
N GLY A 325 23.60 -13.18 5.41
CA GLY A 325 23.97 -13.11 3.99
C GLY A 325 24.42 -11.72 3.57
N ILE A 326 23.72 -10.67 4.00
CA ILE A 326 24.09 -9.27 3.70
C ILE A 326 25.42 -8.90 4.35
N LEU A 327 25.64 -9.26 5.62
CA LEU A 327 26.91 -9.00 6.30
C LEU A 327 28.07 -9.76 5.64
N TYR A 328 27.84 -11.01 5.24
CA TYR A 328 28.82 -11.81 4.51
C TYR A 328 29.16 -11.18 3.15
N ASP A 329 28.16 -10.83 2.34
CA ASP A 329 28.33 -10.39 0.96
C ASP A 329 28.77 -8.92 0.86
N TRP A 330 28.13 -8.02 1.60
CA TRP A 330 28.40 -6.58 1.50
C TRP A 330 29.69 -6.17 2.20
N LEU A 331 30.15 -6.95 3.19
CA LEU A 331 31.40 -6.70 3.89
C LEU A 331 32.46 -7.77 3.59
N TYR A 332 32.28 -8.53 2.51
CA TYR A 332 33.12 -9.67 2.13
C TYR A 332 34.62 -9.39 2.22
N GLN A 333 35.06 -8.20 1.81
CA GLN A 333 36.47 -7.80 1.80
C GLN A 333 37.05 -7.49 3.19
N ASN A 334 36.23 -7.08 4.16
CA ASN A 334 36.71 -6.45 5.41
C ASN A 334 36.16 -7.08 6.69
N ILE A 335 35.09 -7.87 6.63
CA ILE A 335 34.46 -8.40 7.85
C ILE A 335 35.40 -9.32 8.63
N ASP A 336 36.32 -10.01 7.93
CA ASP A 336 37.32 -10.92 8.47
C ASP A 336 38.64 -10.25 8.90
N ASP A 337 38.77 -8.92 8.79
CA ASP A 337 39.96 -8.20 9.28
C ASP A 337 40.16 -8.40 10.80
N GLU A 338 39.09 -8.79 11.52
CA GLU A 338 39.13 -9.27 12.90
C GLU A 338 38.50 -10.66 13.03
N LYS A 339 38.99 -11.43 13.98
CA LYS A 339 38.38 -12.70 14.38
C LYS A 339 37.21 -12.45 15.32
N ILE A 340 36.28 -13.40 15.36
CA ILE A 340 35.18 -13.37 16.33
C ILE A 340 35.79 -13.42 17.75
N PRO A 341 35.33 -12.56 18.68
CA PRO A 341 35.85 -12.53 20.05
C PRO A 341 35.77 -13.89 20.76
N GLY A 342 36.84 -14.25 21.46
CA GLY A 342 36.92 -15.49 22.24
C GLY A 342 35.81 -15.53 23.32
N GLY A 343 35.06 -16.64 23.35
CA GLY A 343 33.92 -16.83 24.26
C GLY A 343 32.55 -16.76 23.59
N LEU A 344 32.44 -16.23 22.37
CA LEU A 344 31.19 -16.18 21.58
C LEU A 344 31.18 -17.28 20.50
N ASN A 345 32.23 -17.29 19.69
CA ASN A 345 32.55 -18.31 18.69
C ASN A 345 34.07 -18.29 18.41
N THR A 346 34.61 -19.20 17.59
CA THR A 346 36.03 -19.20 17.22
C THR A 346 36.20 -19.10 15.72
N GLY A 347 37.16 -18.31 15.23
CA GLY A 347 37.49 -18.21 13.80
C GLY A 347 37.06 -16.89 13.16
N TYR A 348 36.83 -16.93 11.84
CA TYR A 348 36.50 -15.78 11.02
C TYR A 348 34.99 -15.64 10.80
N TYR A 349 34.51 -14.41 10.61
CA TYR A 349 33.10 -14.10 10.47
C TYR A 349 32.48 -14.80 9.26
N ARG A 350 33.12 -14.75 8.08
CA ARG A 350 32.56 -15.35 6.86
C ARG A 350 32.26 -16.85 7.02
N THR A 351 33.21 -17.62 7.54
CA THR A 351 33.03 -19.06 7.79
C THR A 351 31.87 -19.33 8.75
N ARG A 352 31.79 -18.59 9.87
CA ARG A 352 30.74 -18.81 10.88
C ARG A 352 29.37 -18.33 10.44
N LEU A 353 29.30 -17.25 9.68
CA LEU A 353 28.05 -16.79 9.06
C LEU A 353 27.52 -17.86 8.09
N ALA A 354 28.37 -18.43 7.24
CA ALA A 354 27.96 -19.48 6.31
C ALA A 354 27.47 -20.76 7.01
N GLU A 355 28.15 -21.19 8.08
CA GLU A 355 27.71 -22.31 8.94
C GLU A 355 26.35 -22.02 9.60
N ALA A 356 26.19 -20.82 10.18
CA ALA A 356 24.97 -20.42 10.87
C ALA A 356 23.77 -20.24 9.92
N ILE A 357 24.01 -19.76 8.69
CA ILE A 357 23.00 -19.71 7.62
C ILE A 357 22.45 -21.12 7.38
N LYS A 358 23.32 -22.09 7.08
CA LYS A 358 22.89 -23.48 6.81
C LYS A 358 22.21 -24.11 8.02
N ALA A 359 22.76 -23.92 9.22
CA ALA A 359 22.18 -24.45 10.45
C ALA A 359 20.77 -23.91 10.68
N THR A 360 20.57 -22.58 10.59
CA THR A 360 19.26 -21.95 10.79
C THR A 360 18.23 -22.46 9.78
N ILE A 361 18.61 -22.66 8.52
CA ILE A 361 17.71 -23.18 7.48
C ILE A 361 17.29 -24.63 7.76
N THR A 362 18.21 -25.45 8.29
CA THR A 362 17.94 -26.87 8.58
C THR A 362 17.25 -27.12 9.92
N THR A 363 17.11 -26.10 10.77
CA THR A 363 16.43 -26.25 12.07
C THR A 363 14.94 -26.46 11.84
N ASP A 364 14.47 -27.65 12.22
CA ASP A 364 13.07 -28.06 12.24
C ASP A 364 12.53 -27.92 13.68
N HIS A 365 11.39 -27.23 13.85
CA HIS A 365 10.72 -27.04 15.12
C HIS A 365 9.70 -28.17 15.37
N PRO A 366 10.00 -29.16 16.24
CA PRO A 366 9.25 -30.41 16.27
C PRO A 366 7.78 -30.20 16.61
N GLY A 367 6.90 -30.65 15.69
CA GLY A 367 5.46 -30.69 15.89
C GLY A 367 4.69 -29.46 15.41
N ILE A 368 5.37 -28.42 14.90
CA ILE A 368 4.75 -27.29 14.21
C ILE A 368 5.51 -26.97 12.91
N SER A 369 4.87 -26.35 11.93
CA SER A 369 5.50 -25.97 10.65
C SER A 369 5.93 -24.50 10.60
N ASP A 370 6.09 -23.89 11.78
CA ASP A 370 6.46 -22.48 11.95
C ASP A 370 8.00 -22.33 11.97
N ASP A 371 8.62 -22.72 10.85
CA ASP A 371 10.05 -22.65 10.61
C ASP A 371 10.36 -22.58 9.09
N LEU A 372 11.65 -22.49 8.73
CA LEU A 372 12.05 -22.43 7.33
C LEU A 372 11.85 -23.74 6.57
N VAL A 373 11.88 -24.90 7.23
CA VAL A 373 11.63 -26.19 6.58
C VAL A 373 10.17 -26.26 6.14
N GLY A 374 9.23 -25.94 7.04
CA GLY A 374 7.80 -25.87 6.75
C GLY A 374 7.46 -24.83 5.68
N ALA A 375 8.04 -23.64 5.77
CA ALA A 375 7.74 -22.54 4.86
C ALA A 375 8.34 -22.69 3.44
N ILE A 376 9.31 -23.60 3.25
CA ILE A 376 9.96 -23.84 1.96
C ILE A 376 9.51 -25.20 1.40
N CYS A 377 9.65 -26.27 2.18
CA CYS A 377 9.39 -27.62 1.72
C CYS A 377 7.92 -28.04 1.93
N GLY A 378 7.15 -27.33 2.76
CA GLY A 378 5.76 -27.65 3.06
C GLY A 378 5.56 -28.25 4.45
N GLN A 379 4.31 -28.27 4.89
CA GLN A 379 3.94 -28.76 6.22
C GLN A 379 4.36 -30.23 6.40
N TYR A 380 5.11 -30.51 7.46
CA TYR A 380 5.69 -31.84 7.78
C TYR A 380 6.68 -32.40 6.74
N ALA A 381 7.15 -31.56 5.82
CA ALA A 381 8.25 -31.91 4.94
C ALA A 381 9.58 -31.95 5.69
N GLN A 382 10.58 -32.56 5.05
CA GLN A 382 11.94 -32.64 5.58
C GLN A 382 12.91 -31.95 4.64
N LEU A 383 13.97 -31.39 5.21
CA LEU A 383 15.11 -30.82 4.47
C LEU A 383 16.36 -31.62 4.83
N SER A 384 17.00 -32.22 3.84
CA SER A 384 18.27 -32.93 4.00
C SER A 384 19.43 -31.93 4.05
N SER A 385 20.44 -32.20 4.86
CA SER A 385 21.71 -31.46 4.85
C SER A 385 22.69 -31.97 3.77
N SER A 386 22.41 -33.13 3.17
CA SER A 386 23.19 -33.70 2.06
C SER A 386 22.33 -34.67 1.21
N PRO A 387 21.99 -34.33 -0.05
CA PRO A 387 22.15 -33.00 -0.64
C PRO A 387 21.36 -31.95 0.16
N PHE A 388 21.86 -30.71 0.22
CA PHE A 388 21.19 -29.62 0.93
C PHE A 388 19.93 -29.19 0.16
N ASN A 389 18.79 -29.84 0.42
CA ASN A 389 17.51 -29.61 -0.28
C ASN A 389 16.31 -30.25 0.45
N CYS A 390 15.10 -29.86 0.05
CA CYS A 390 13.88 -30.58 0.42
C CYS A 390 13.95 -32.06 0.00
N VAL A 391 13.48 -32.96 0.87
CA VAL A 391 13.41 -34.39 0.60
C VAL A 391 12.21 -34.68 -0.31
N GLY A 392 12.48 -35.18 -1.51
CA GLY A 392 11.45 -35.50 -2.51
C GLY A 392 11.46 -34.52 -3.70
N THR A 393 10.40 -34.56 -4.50
CA THR A 393 10.22 -33.65 -5.65
C THR A 393 9.11 -32.66 -5.32
N MET A 394 9.41 -31.36 -5.45
CA MET A 394 8.45 -30.29 -5.20
C MET A 394 7.24 -30.40 -6.12
N ASN A 395 6.04 -30.31 -5.56
CA ASN A 395 4.82 -30.05 -6.32
C ASN A 395 4.51 -28.54 -6.30
N TRP A 396 4.40 -27.93 -7.48
CA TRP A 396 4.18 -26.49 -7.63
C TRP A 396 2.70 -26.12 -7.77
N GLU A 397 1.83 -27.07 -8.07
CA GLU A 397 0.44 -26.79 -8.47
C GLU A 397 -0.59 -27.29 -7.45
N ALA A 398 -0.28 -28.37 -6.74
CA ALA A 398 -1.19 -29.00 -5.79
C ALA A 398 -0.56 -29.16 -4.40
N PRO A 399 -1.38 -29.21 -3.33
CA PRO A 399 -0.91 -29.50 -1.98
C PRO A 399 -0.28 -30.90 -1.90
N GLY A 400 0.66 -31.11 -0.99
CA GLY A 400 1.37 -32.38 -0.83
C GLY A 400 2.64 -32.22 -0.01
N ASN A 401 3.46 -33.28 0.05
CA ASN A 401 4.75 -33.27 0.72
C ASN A 401 5.85 -33.78 -0.25
N PRO A 402 6.82 -32.94 -0.68
CA PRO A 402 6.96 -31.52 -0.36
C PRO A 402 6.15 -30.60 -1.31
N SER A 403 5.41 -29.63 -0.76
CA SER A 403 4.66 -28.61 -1.52
C SER A 403 4.24 -27.44 -0.63
N ILE A 404 4.26 -26.22 -1.19
CA ILE A 404 3.63 -25.02 -0.61
C ILE A 404 2.59 -24.39 -1.55
N ALA A 405 2.01 -25.15 -2.47
CA ALA A 405 1.12 -24.64 -3.52
C ALA A 405 -0.07 -23.80 -3.02
N SER A 406 -0.61 -24.13 -1.84
CA SER A 406 -1.68 -23.37 -1.16
C SER A 406 -1.25 -21.98 -0.67
N TYR A 407 0.05 -21.73 -0.56
CA TYR A 407 0.59 -20.55 0.11
C TYR A 407 1.23 -19.52 -0.82
N TYR A 408 1.18 -19.74 -2.14
CA TYR A 408 1.76 -18.80 -3.12
C TYR A 408 1.09 -17.43 -3.18
N ILE A 409 -0.11 -17.28 -2.62
CA ILE A 409 -0.78 -15.99 -2.45
C ILE A 409 -0.54 -15.35 -1.06
N THR A 410 0.25 -15.99 -0.19
CA THR A 410 0.51 -15.53 1.19
C THR A 410 1.88 -14.89 1.35
N GLY A 411 2.02 -13.97 2.32
CA GLY A 411 3.26 -13.22 2.55
C GLY A 411 4.35 -13.93 3.34
N HIS A 412 3.99 -14.86 4.25
CA HIS A 412 4.93 -15.52 5.16
C HIS A 412 5.91 -16.42 4.40
N HIS A 413 5.38 -17.38 3.63
CA HIS A 413 6.17 -18.29 2.79
C HIS A 413 7.06 -17.54 1.80
N GLN A 414 6.50 -16.51 1.17
CA GLN A 414 7.24 -15.64 0.27
C GLN A 414 8.44 -14.99 0.98
N SER A 415 8.24 -14.51 2.20
CA SER A 415 9.29 -13.84 3.01
C SER A 415 10.33 -14.85 3.50
N ALA A 416 9.90 -16.04 3.92
CA ALA A 416 10.79 -17.13 4.30
C ALA A 416 11.71 -17.53 3.14
N VAL A 417 11.13 -17.80 1.96
CA VAL A 417 11.87 -18.12 0.73
C VAL A 417 12.84 -16.99 0.35
N ALA A 418 12.40 -15.73 0.42
CA ALA A 418 13.24 -14.58 0.06
C ALA A 418 14.39 -14.32 1.05
N GLY A 419 14.20 -14.59 2.35
CA GLY A 419 15.27 -14.46 3.33
C GLY A 419 16.31 -15.57 3.18
N THR A 420 15.85 -16.81 3.00
CA THR A 420 16.71 -17.97 2.71
C THR A 420 17.50 -17.77 1.42
N MET A 421 16.84 -17.29 0.37
CA MET A 421 17.47 -16.95 -0.91
C MET A 421 18.66 -16.00 -0.73
N GLN A 422 18.51 -14.91 0.04
CA GLN A 422 19.59 -13.95 0.25
C GLN A 422 20.79 -14.57 0.98
N GLY A 423 20.54 -15.38 2.01
CA GLY A 423 21.61 -16.09 2.73
C GLY A 423 22.36 -17.09 1.86
N LEU A 424 21.64 -17.87 1.04
CA LEU A 424 22.26 -18.87 0.18
C LEU A 424 22.98 -18.27 -1.03
N LEU A 425 22.44 -17.21 -1.63
CA LEU A 425 23.13 -16.47 -2.70
C LEU A 425 24.49 -15.96 -2.23
N ALA A 426 24.55 -15.39 -1.00
CA ALA A 426 25.79 -14.85 -0.44
C ALA A 426 26.93 -15.88 -0.36
N ILE A 427 26.62 -17.15 -0.07
CA ILE A 427 27.65 -18.19 0.20
C ILE A 427 27.86 -19.16 -0.96
N ALA A 428 27.01 -19.14 -1.99
CA ALA A 428 27.02 -20.13 -3.06
C ALA A 428 28.30 -20.11 -3.92
N SER A 429 29.01 -18.98 -3.98
CA SER A 429 30.30 -18.84 -4.69
C SER A 429 31.44 -19.62 -4.00
N GLU A 430 31.38 -19.79 -2.67
CA GLU A 430 32.37 -20.54 -1.88
C GLU A 430 31.87 -21.94 -1.44
N ASP A 431 30.55 -22.17 -1.43
CA ASP A 431 29.93 -23.45 -1.03
C ASP A 431 28.86 -23.88 -2.03
N SER A 432 29.26 -24.65 -3.05
CA SER A 432 28.34 -25.16 -4.07
C SER A 432 27.33 -26.19 -3.55
N SER A 433 27.46 -26.67 -2.30
CA SER A 433 26.53 -27.66 -1.74
C SER A 433 25.12 -27.12 -1.54
N VAL A 434 24.95 -25.79 -1.49
CA VAL A 434 23.65 -25.14 -1.29
C VAL A 434 22.85 -24.90 -2.58
N LEU A 435 23.47 -25.12 -3.75
CA LEU A 435 22.84 -24.90 -5.06
C LEU A 435 21.53 -25.69 -5.26
N PRO A 436 21.38 -26.94 -4.78
CA PRO A 436 20.13 -27.68 -4.90
C PRO A 436 18.94 -26.99 -4.23
N LEU A 437 19.09 -26.49 -2.98
CA LEU A 437 18.02 -25.72 -2.35
C LEU A 437 17.82 -24.38 -3.04
N LEU A 438 18.89 -23.71 -3.47
CA LEU A 438 18.77 -22.43 -4.19
C LEU A 438 17.94 -22.56 -5.49
N ASN A 439 18.09 -23.68 -6.21
CA ASN A 439 17.25 -24.07 -7.35
C ASN A 439 15.77 -24.26 -6.95
N THR A 440 15.51 -24.93 -5.82
CA THR A 440 14.15 -25.03 -5.25
C THR A 440 13.55 -23.66 -4.93
N LEU A 441 14.33 -22.75 -4.32
CA LEU A 441 13.89 -21.39 -4.03
C LEU A 441 13.56 -20.63 -5.32
N TYR A 442 14.40 -20.72 -6.35
CA TYR A 442 14.12 -20.15 -7.66
C TYR A 442 12.82 -20.71 -8.26
N GLY A 443 12.60 -22.03 -8.15
CA GLY A 443 11.36 -22.69 -8.58
C GLY A 443 10.11 -22.14 -7.89
N HIS A 444 10.16 -21.82 -6.59
CA HIS A 444 9.02 -21.18 -5.91
C HIS A 444 8.69 -19.80 -6.51
N PHE A 445 9.69 -19.01 -6.89
CA PHE A 445 9.44 -17.75 -7.59
C PHE A 445 8.86 -18.01 -8.97
N GLU A 446 9.54 -18.80 -9.80
CA GLU A 446 9.22 -19.00 -11.21
C GLU A 446 7.87 -19.70 -11.42
N LYS A 447 7.61 -20.78 -10.68
CA LYS A 447 6.43 -21.64 -10.86
C LYS A 447 5.29 -21.35 -9.88
N GLY A 448 5.57 -20.65 -8.78
CA GLY A 448 4.61 -20.38 -7.71
C GLY A 448 4.22 -18.91 -7.59
N PHE A 449 5.08 -18.10 -6.95
CA PHE A 449 4.79 -16.71 -6.58
C PHE A 449 4.53 -15.81 -7.79
N LEU A 450 5.31 -15.91 -8.87
CA LEU A 450 5.10 -15.09 -10.07
C LEU A 450 3.77 -15.43 -10.76
N PRO A 451 3.45 -16.70 -11.06
CA PRO A 451 2.13 -17.06 -11.60
C PRO A 451 0.96 -16.67 -10.70
N ALA A 452 1.11 -16.83 -9.38
CA ALA A 452 0.09 -16.41 -8.42
C ALA A 452 -0.17 -14.90 -8.49
N ARG A 453 0.89 -14.09 -8.49
CA ARG A 453 0.78 -12.62 -8.63
C ARG A 453 0.34 -12.20 -10.03
N ALA A 454 0.74 -12.90 -11.07
CA ALA A 454 0.26 -12.64 -12.43
C ALA A 454 -1.26 -12.87 -12.56
N PHE A 455 -1.82 -13.81 -11.80
CA PHE A 455 -3.27 -13.99 -11.72
C PHE A 455 -3.91 -12.92 -10.82
N VAL A 456 -3.50 -12.81 -9.56
CA VAL A 456 -4.15 -11.92 -8.58
C VAL A 456 -4.01 -10.45 -8.97
N SER A 457 -2.81 -10.04 -9.36
CA SER A 457 -2.37 -8.67 -9.59
C SER A 457 -2.12 -8.38 -11.06
N VAL A 458 -2.86 -9.04 -11.97
CA VAL A 458 -2.76 -8.84 -13.43
C VAL A 458 -2.79 -7.35 -13.84
N ASP A 459 -3.52 -6.53 -13.09
CA ASP A 459 -3.64 -5.08 -13.30
C ASP A 459 -3.04 -4.25 -12.15
N GLY A 460 -2.34 -4.90 -11.21
CA GLY A 460 -1.62 -4.26 -10.11
C GLY A 460 -2.20 -4.46 -8.71
N ALA A 461 -3.53 -4.50 -8.56
CA ALA A 461 -4.15 -4.60 -7.23
C ALA A 461 -4.04 -6.00 -6.61
N SER A 462 -4.37 -6.13 -5.32
CA SER A 462 -4.39 -7.40 -4.60
C SER A 462 -5.69 -7.57 -3.85
N HIS A 463 -6.18 -8.80 -3.77
CA HIS A 463 -7.33 -9.21 -2.96
C HIS A 463 -7.20 -8.86 -1.46
N ALA A 464 -5.97 -8.73 -0.95
CA ALA A 464 -5.65 -8.31 0.42
C ALA A 464 -5.60 -6.77 0.62
N GLY A 465 -6.23 -6.01 -0.28
CA GLY A 465 -6.34 -4.55 -0.18
C GLY A 465 -5.03 -3.80 -0.37
N PHE A 466 -4.83 -2.70 0.35
CA PHE A 466 -3.68 -1.81 0.14
C PHE A 466 -2.48 -2.16 1.03
N ALA A 467 -2.73 -2.37 2.33
CA ALA A 467 -1.69 -2.52 3.35
C ALA A 467 -1.00 -3.89 3.32
N TYR A 468 -1.73 -5.00 3.13
CA TYR A 468 -1.11 -6.31 2.89
C TYR A 468 -1.04 -6.69 1.42
N GLY A 469 -1.70 -5.92 0.54
CA GLY A 469 -1.71 -6.19 -0.88
C GLY A 469 -0.47 -5.77 -1.65
N TYR A 470 0.37 -4.89 -1.08
CA TYR A 470 1.62 -4.49 -1.71
C TYR A 470 2.50 -5.69 -2.01
N SER A 471 3.38 -5.53 -2.99
CA SER A 471 4.23 -6.61 -3.46
C SER A 471 5.68 -6.19 -3.42
N GLU A 472 6.48 -6.89 -2.62
CA GLU A 472 7.95 -6.80 -2.64
C GLU A 472 8.54 -7.62 -3.80
N MET A 473 7.72 -8.19 -4.68
CA MET A 473 8.21 -9.02 -5.80
C MET A 473 9.20 -8.30 -6.71
N PRO A 474 9.00 -7.02 -7.09
CA PRO A 474 9.98 -6.34 -7.92
C PRO A 474 11.36 -6.19 -7.25
N GLU A 475 11.39 -5.98 -5.93
CA GLU A 475 12.65 -5.94 -5.17
C GLU A 475 13.31 -7.32 -5.12
N ARG A 476 12.53 -8.37 -4.82
CA ARG A 476 13.03 -9.75 -4.71
C ARG A 476 13.51 -10.31 -6.05
N ALA A 477 12.82 -10.01 -7.15
CA ALA A 477 13.26 -10.36 -8.50
C ALA A 477 14.59 -9.66 -8.86
N ARG A 478 14.80 -8.41 -8.43
CA ARG A 478 16.07 -7.72 -8.64
C ARG A 478 17.24 -8.32 -7.87
N ILE A 479 16.99 -8.91 -6.70
CA ILE A 479 18.04 -9.66 -5.99
C ILE A 479 18.56 -10.79 -6.90
N TRP A 480 17.66 -11.61 -7.46
CA TRP A 480 18.04 -12.64 -8.44
C TRP A 480 18.78 -12.06 -9.67
N ARG A 481 18.25 -11.00 -10.28
CA ARG A 481 18.86 -10.35 -11.46
C ARG A 481 20.29 -9.85 -11.18
N LYS A 482 20.56 -9.40 -9.95
CA LYS A 482 21.89 -8.91 -9.57
C LYS A 482 22.83 -10.03 -9.16
N SER A 483 22.32 -11.10 -8.54
CA SER A 483 23.13 -12.20 -8.03
C SER A 483 23.53 -13.24 -9.07
N LEU A 484 22.80 -13.36 -10.18
CA LEU A 484 23.07 -14.33 -11.23
C LEU A 484 23.80 -13.69 -12.43
N GLU A 485 24.67 -14.46 -13.08
CA GLU A 485 25.21 -14.13 -14.40
C GLU A 485 24.05 -14.08 -15.40
N ASN A 486 23.87 -12.96 -16.11
CA ASN A 486 22.81 -12.86 -17.09
C ASN A 486 23.21 -13.60 -18.37
N THR A 487 22.60 -14.76 -18.59
CA THR A 487 22.88 -15.65 -19.74
C THR A 487 21.88 -15.45 -20.89
N GLY A 488 20.84 -14.61 -20.71
CA GLY A 488 19.74 -14.43 -21.66
C GLY A 488 19.44 -12.97 -22.01
N ALA A 489 18.58 -12.78 -23.01
CA ALA A 489 18.12 -11.45 -23.45
C ALA A 489 17.02 -10.86 -22.54
N ASP A 490 16.21 -11.71 -21.91
CA ASP A 490 15.09 -11.28 -21.05
C ASP A 490 15.52 -11.16 -19.58
N PRO A 491 14.99 -10.17 -18.82
CA PRO A 491 15.27 -10.07 -17.40
C PRO A 491 14.76 -11.28 -16.61
N ILE A 492 15.62 -11.84 -15.77
CA ILE A 492 15.31 -12.94 -14.85
C ILE A 492 14.09 -12.58 -13.98
N LEU A 493 13.09 -13.47 -13.93
CA LEU A 493 11.86 -13.30 -13.14
C LEU A 493 11.16 -11.97 -13.45
N SER A 494 10.75 -11.79 -14.69
CA SER A 494 9.95 -10.66 -15.15
C SER A 494 8.48 -11.06 -15.40
N GLY A 495 7.60 -10.06 -15.50
CA GLY A 495 6.20 -10.26 -15.88
C GLY A 495 5.52 -8.92 -16.13
N ASP A 496 4.62 -8.87 -17.11
CA ASP A 496 3.94 -7.64 -17.56
C ASP A 496 2.94 -7.04 -16.53
N TRP A 497 2.75 -7.73 -15.41
CA TRP A 497 1.96 -7.23 -14.28
C TRP A 497 2.80 -6.43 -13.28
N MET A 498 4.13 -6.53 -13.32
CA MET A 498 5.00 -5.94 -12.29
C MET A 498 5.00 -4.40 -12.35
N ASP A 499 5.00 -3.82 -13.54
CA ASP A 499 4.87 -2.36 -13.75
C ASP A 499 3.45 -1.86 -13.43
N GLN A 500 2.46 -2.75 -13.43
CA GLN A 500 1.09 -2.40 -13.08
C GLN A 500 0.88 -2.23 -11.56
N LEU A 501 1.77 -2.77 -10.72
CA LEU A 501 1.65 -2.76 -9.25
C LEU A 501 1.51 -1.36 -8.63
N ILE A 502 2.00 -0.31 -9.29
CA ILE A 502 1.89 1.06 -8.76
C ILE A 502 0.51 1.68 -8.97
N TYR A 503 -0.23 1.27 -10.01
CA TYR A 503 -1.49 1.90 -10.39
C TYR A 503 -2.62 1.83 -9.35
N PRO A 504 -2.86 0.75 -8.59
CA PRO A 504 -3.84 0.81 -7.49
C PRO A 504 -3.52 1.92 -6.49
N TYR A 505 -2.25 2.19 -6.22
CA TYR A 505 -1.83 3.25 -5.30
C TYR A 505 -1.97 4.65 -5.93
N ILE A 506 -1.72 4.80 -7.24
CA ILE A 506 -2.00 6.08 -7.95
C ILE A 506 -3.50 6.41 -7.85
N TYR A 507 -4.36 5.45 -8.18
CA TYR A 507 -5.81 5.62 -8.17
C TYR A 507 -6.41 5.70 -6.76
N GLY A 508 -5.81 5.02 -5.79
CA GLY A 508 -6.34 4.91 -4.42
C GLY A 508 -5.86 6.00 -3.47
N LEU A 509 -4.89 6.85 -3.85
CA LEU A 509 -4.33 7.84 -2.92
C LEU A 509 -5.39 8.83 -2.43
N ARG A 510 -5.53 8.96 -1.12
CA ARG A 510 -6.42 9.94 -0.46
C ARG A 510 -5.69 11.28 -0.24
N HIS A 511 -6.46 12.33 0.07
CA HIS A 511 -5.95 13.68 0.32
C HIS A 511 -4.91 13.78 1.46
N ASP A 512 -4.93 12.83 2.39
CA ASP A 512 -4.09 12.75 3.60
C ASP A 512 -2.89 11.80 3.43
N TYR A 513 -2.58 11.40 2.20
CA TYR A 513 -1.56 10.42 1.84
C TYR A 513 -1.83 8.97 2.31
N SER A 514 -3.03 8.68 2.82
CA SER A 514 -3.49 7.32 3.13
C SER A 514 -4.15 6.66 1.91
N TYR A 515 -4.63 5.43 2.09
CA TYR A 515 -5.38 4.65 1.11
C TYR A 515 -6.70 4.15 1.71
N PRO A 516 -7.65 3.67 0.90
CA PRO A 516 -8.79 2.91 1.40
C PRO A 516 -8.35 1.77 2.31
N VAL A 517 -8.98 1.68 3.47
CA VAL A 517 -8.86 0.55 4.38
C VAL A 517 -9.71 -0.55 3.78
N SER A 518 -9.08 -1.58 3.22
CA SER A 518 -9.75 -2.79 2.72
C SER A 518 -8.82 -3.97 3.01
N GLY A 519 -9.39 -5.09 3.44
CA GLY A 519 -8.61 -6.16 4.06
C GLY A 519 -8.04 -5.73 5.42
N ASP A 520 -7.10 -6.52 5.95
CA ASP A 520 -6.39 -6.14 7.16
C ASP A 520 -5.53 -4.89 6.88
N ALA A 521 -5.64 -3.87 7.74
CA ALA A 521 -4.93 -2.62 7.54
C ALA A 521 -4.17 -2.17 8.78
N PHE A 522 -2.87 -1.97 8.61
CA PHE A 522 -2.05 -1.19 9.52
C PHE A 522 -1.90 0.24 8.99
N ASP A 523 -1.18 1.06 9.74
CA ASP A 523 -0.84 2.42 9.34
C ASP A 523 0.05 2.41 8.09
N PHE A 524 -0.59 2.56 6.93
CA PHE A 524 0.03 2.44 5.62
C PHE A 524 -0.29 3.68 4.78
N SER A 525 0.73 4.23 4.13
CA SER A 525 0.66 5.50 3.42
C SER A 525 1.55 5.50 2.19
N ILE A 526 1.46 6.55 1.39
CA ILE A 526 2.36 6.74 0.23
C ILE A 526 3.86 6.79 0.62
N ARG A 527 4.18 7.04 1.90
CA ARG A 527 5.55 7.11 2.39
C ARG A 527 6.21 5.73 2.45
N ASP A 528 5.42 4.68 2.59
CA ASP A 528 5.92 3.32 2.76
C ASP A 528 6.85 2.88 1.62
N ARG A 529 7.89 2.13 2.00
CA ARG A 529 8.96 1.67 1.09
C ARG A 529 8.39 0.99 -0.15
N ALA A 530 7.39 0.12 0.04
CA ALA A 530 6.76 -0.68 -1.00
C ALA A 530 6.07 0.14 -2.12
N VAL A 531 5.49 1.30 -1.79
CA VAL A 531 4.88 2.18 -2.80
C VAL A 531 5.96 2.77 -3.70
N GLY A 532 7.03 3.30 -3.09
CA GLY A 532 8.17 3.83 -3.82
C GLY A 532 8.86 2.77 -4.68
N THR A 533 9.10 1.57 -4.15
CA THR A 533 9.76 0.48 -4.92
C THR A 533 8.90 -0.03 -6.07
N SER A 534 7.57 -0.01 -5.95
CA SER A 534 6.66 -0.36 -7.05
C SER A 534 6.72 0.67 -8.18
N ALA A 535 6.73 1.97 -7.84
CA ALA A 535 6.91 3.03 -8.83
C ALA A 535 8.28 2.94 -9.51
N LEU A 536 9.35 2.82 -8.71
CA LEU A 536 10.72 2.69 -9.21
C LEU A 536 10.92 1.44 -10.08
N ALA A 537 10.21 0.35 -9.78
CA ALA A 537 10.24 -0.82 -10.62
C ALA A 537 9.65 -0.57 -12.01
N ALA A 538 8.50 0.10 -12.10
CA ALA A 538 7.89 0.49 -13.37
C ALA A 538 8.79 1.47 -14.16
N ILE A 539 9.42 2.42 -13.45
CA ILE A 539 10.36 3.39 -14.04
C ILE A 539 11.59 2.69 -14.62
N VAL A 540 12.24 1.81 -13.86
CA VAL A 540 13.48 1.14 -14.30
C VAL A 540 13.22 0.09 -15.37
N ASP A 541 12.15 -0.70 -15.24
CA ASP A 541 11.91 -1.85 -16.11
C ASP A 541 11.16 -1.48 -17.40
N LYS A 542 10.32 -0.43 -17.38
CA LYS A 542 9.45 -0.05 -18.50
C LYS A 542 9.52 1.44 -18.87
N GLN A 543 10.31 2.26 -18.18
CA GLN A 543 10.37 3.71 -18.38
C GLN A 543 8.99 4.37 -18.28
N ASP A 544 8.15 3.89 -17.35
CA ASP A 544 6.77 4.37 -17.21
C ASP A 544 6.76 5.87 -16.80
N PRO A 545 6.29 6.77 -17.68
CA PRO A 545 6.36 8.22 -17.48
C PRO A 545 5.36 8.72 -16.42
N ILE A 546 4.29 7.96 -16.17
CA ILE A 546 3.26 8.27 -15.17
C ILE A 546 3.74 7.84 -13.79
N ALA A 547 4.35 6.66 -13.69
CA ALA A 547 5.00 6.20 -12.45
C ALA A 547 6.13 7.15 -12.03
N LEU A 548 6.89 7.69 -12.99
CA LEU A 548 7.92 8.70 -12.74
C LEU A 548 7.33 9.99 -12.15
N ALA A 549 6.29 10.53 -12.78
CA ALA A 549 5.59 11.72 -12.28
C ALA A 549 5.01 11.48 -10.88
N PHE A 550 4.35 10.33 -10.65
CA PHE A 550 3.81 10.00 -9.33
C PHE A 550 4.91 9.88 -8.26
N TYR A 551 6.02 9.21 -8.58
CA TYR A 551 7.14 9.07 -7.65
C TYR A 551 7.75 10.43 -7.28
N ARG A 552 7.96 11.32 -8.26
CA ARG A 552 8.54 12.65 -8.03
C ARG A 552 7.60 13.60 -7.30
N HIS A 553 6.34 13.69 -7.73
CA HIS A 553 5.41 14.72 -7.24
C HIS A 553 4.63 14.29 -6.00
N GLN A 554 4.49 12.99 -5.74
CA GLN A 554 3.72 12.45 -4.61
C GLN A 554 4.61 11.70 -3.62
N VAL A 555 5.31 10.64 -4.04
CA VAL A 555 6.10 9.78 -3.11
C VAL A 555 7.24 10.56 -2.46
N LYS A 556 8.11 11.19 -3.26
CA LYS A 556 9.23 12.00 -2.76
C LYS A 556 8.74 13.16 -1.90
N ARG A 557 7.66 13.83 -2.32
CA ARG A 557 7.05 14.93 -1.56
C ARG A 557 6.60 14.46 -0.17
N ALA A 558 5.87 13.37 -0.09
CA ALA A 558 5.39 12.85 1.18
C ALA A 558 6.53 12.37 2.09
N ARG A 559 7.62 11.84 1.53
CA ARG A 559 8.82 11.41 2.27
C ARG A 559 9.71 12.55 2.77
N ARG A 560 9.47 13.78 2.30
CA ARG A 560 10.12 15.01 2.76
C ARG A 560 9.40 15.69 3.93
N VAL A 561 8.24 15.18 4.35
CA VAL A 561 7.48 15.75 5.47
C VAL A 561 6.94 14.66 6.39
N ASP A 562 6.98 14.90 7.70
CA ASP A 562 6.33 14.02 8.66
C ASP A 562 4.79 14.13 8.57
N LYS A 563 4.08 13.35 9.40
CA LYS A 563 2.60 13.36 9.41
C LYS A 563 2.02 14.67 9.96
N ALA A 564 2.78 15.44 10.73
CA ALA A 564 2.38 16.75 11.22
C ALA A 564 2.70 17.87 10.21
N GLY A 565 3.32 17.54 9.07
CA GLY A 565 3.72 18.48 8.04
C GLY A 565 5.07 19.16 8.31
N ASN A 566 5.82 18.74 9.33
CA ASN A 566 7.17 19.24 9.57
C ASN A 566 8.16 18.60 8.61
N ILE A 567 9.31 19.24 8.44
CA ILE A 567 10.43 18.73 7.66
C ILE A 567 10.86 17.36 8.20
N SER A 568 10.87 16.35 7.33
CA SER A 568 11.37 15.01 7.63
C SER A 568 12.13 14.49 6.42
N TRP A 569 13.13 13.64 6.61
CA TRP A 569 13.90 13.11 5.49
C TRP A 569 13.97 11.61 5.62
N ASP A 570 13.07 10.94 4.92
CA ASP A 570 12.99 9.49 4.95
C ASP A 570 14.27 8.88 4.35
N MET A 571 14.90 8.00 5.15
CA MET A 571 16.09 7.24 4.77
C MET A 571 15.85 6.34 3.54
N ASN A 572 14.59 6.01 3.22
CA ASN A 572 14.23 5.23 2.04
C ASN A 572 14.71 5.88 0.73
N LEU A 573 14.88 7.21 0.67
CA LEU A 573 15.41 7.88 -0.52
C LEU A 573 16.84 7.42 -0.87
N ILE A 574 17.65 7.06 0.14
CA ILE A 574 19.00 6.51 -0.07
C ILE A 574 18.92 5.10 -0.66
N LEU A 575 18.03 4.26 -0.14
CA LEU A 575 17.83 2.90 -0.62
C LEU A 575 17.22 2.86 -2.02
N ASP A 576 16.32 3.79 -2.33
CA ASP A 576 15.75 3.98 -3.67
C ASP A 576 16.87 4.26 -4.68
N ARG A 577 17.71 5.27 -4.41
CA ARG A 577 18.84 5.62 -5.30
C ARG A 577 19.86 4.49 -5.45
N LEU A 578 20.11 3.74 -4.37
CA LEU A 578 21.03 2.61 -4.37
C LEU A 578 20.51 1.48 -5.29
N ARG A 579 19.23 1.12 -5.14
CA ARG A 579 18.68 -0.11 -5.74
C ARG A 579 18.06 0.09 -7.11
N PHE A 580 17.58 1.30 -7.40
CA PHE A 580 16.84 1.63 -8.61
C PHE A 580 17.43 2.86 -9.29
N PRO A 581 18.61 2.75 -9.91
CA PRO A 581 19.12 3.82 -10.76
C PRO A 581 18.26 3.96 -12.01
N TYR A 582 17.84 5.19 -12.32
CA TYR A 582 17.18 5.52 -13.58
C TYR A 582 17.74 6.83 -14.13
N ALA A 583 17.74 6.96 -15.46
CA ALA A 583 18.08 8.20 -16.15
C ALA A 583 16.90 9.19 -16.10
N GLU A 584 17.12 10.43 -16.51
CA GLU A 584 16.05 11.41 -16.71
C GLU A 584 15.17 10.99 -17.91
N TYR A 585 14.11 10.22 -17.63
CA TYR A 585 13.07 9.88 -18.60
C TYR A 585 12.02 10.99 -18.67
N PRO A 586 11.26 11.12 -19.79
CA PRO A 586 10.15 12.05 -19.86
C PRO A 586 9.05 11.69 -18.84
N GLU A 587 8.38 12.71 -18.32
CA GLU A 587 7.23 12.56 -17.43
C GLU A 587 5.91 12.77 -18.17
N THR A 588 4.88 12.07 -17.74
CA THR A 588 3.49 12.29 -18.15
C THR A 588 2.65 12.56 -16.90
N PRO A 589 1.87 13.65 -16.84
CA PRO A 589 1.03 13.94 -15.69
C PRO A 589 0.05 12.79 -15.38
N VAL A 590 -0.19 12.53 -14.09
CA VAL A 590 -1.23 11.57 -13.67
C VAL A 590 -2.63 11.97 -14.16
N SER A 591 -2.83 13.25 -14.52
CA SER A 591 -4.09 13.76 -15.07
C SER A 591 -4.46 13.18 -16.44
N ASP A 592 -3.50 12.56 -17.14
CA ASP A 592 -3.74 11.91 -18.44
C ASP A 592 -4.37 10.53 -18.29
N LEU A 593 -4.42 10.00 -17.06
CA LEU A 593 -5.13 8.77 -16.75
C LEU A 593 -6.64 8.96 -16.71
N PRO A 594 -7.44 7.95 -17.13
CA PRO A 594 -8.87 7.95 -16.90
C PRO A 594 -9.20 8.05 -15.41
N LEU A 595 -10.31 8.69 -15.06
CA LEU A 595 -10.69 8.95 -13.68
C LEU A 595 -11.25 7.73 -12.92
N SER A 596 -11.40 6.59 -13.58
CA SER A 596 -11.60 5.31 -12.91
C SER A 596 -10.78 4.21 -13.54
N ARG A 597 -10.58 3.13 -12.78
CA ARG A 597 -9.93 1.92 -13.28
C ARG A 597 -10.45 0.68 -12.56
N HIS A 598 -10.65 -0.38 -13.34
CA HIS A 598 -10.98 -1.72 -12.85
C HIS A 598 -9.72 -2.59 -12.77
N PHE A 599 -9.52 -3.23 -11.63
CA PHE A 599 -8.47 -4.19 -11.33
C PHE A 599 -9.06 -5.59 -11.23
N ARG A 600 -9.00 -6.34 -12.34
CA ARG A 600 -9.95 -7.42 -12.69
C ARG A 600 -10.11 -8.53 -11.65
N ASN A 601 -9.00 -9.16 -11.26
CA ASN A 601 -9.07 -10.35 -10.40
C ASN A 601 -9.11 -10.00 -8.90
N ALA A 602 -8.42 -8.92 -8.51
CA ALA A 602 -8.53 -8.33 -7.18
C ALA A 602 -9.90 -7.69 -6.93
N GLY A 603 -10.66 -7.40 -7.99
CA GLY A 603 -12.05 -6.97 -7.92
C GLY A 603 -12.28 -5.50 -7.61
N PHE A 604 -11.23 -4.67 -7.54
CA PHE A 604 -11.38 -3.26 -7.22
C PHE A 604 -11.79 -2.45 -8.44
N VAL A 605 -12.74 -1.55 -8.27
CA VAL A 605 -12.98 -0.42 -9.18
C VAL A 605 -12.79 0.85 -8.37
N LEU A 606 -11.74 1.60 -8.69
CA LEU A 606 -11.44 2.88 -8.04
C LEU A 606 -11.98 4.00 -8.94
N MET A 607 -12.87 4.84 -8.42
CA MET A 607 -13.58 5.89 -9.15
C MET A 607 -13.33 7.25 -8.49
N ARG A 608 -12.81 8.21 -9.27
CA ARG A 608 -12.52 9.57 -8.82
C ARG A 608 -13.29 10.59 -9.62
N ASP A 609 -13.47 11.81 -9.09
CA ASP A 609 -13.97 12.96 -9.84
C ASP A 609 -12.86 13.84 -10.42
N SER A 610 -11.66 13.79 -9.84
CA SER A 610 -10.48 14.52 -10.31
C SER A 610 -9.17 13.88 -9.82
N TRP A 611 -8.06 14.31 -10.42
CA TRP A 611 -6.69 14.01 -9.97
C TRP A 611 -6.13 15.03 -8.96
N ASP A 612 -6.93 16.02 -8.57
CA ASP A 612 -6.60 16.94 -7.46
C ASP A 612 -6.83 16.22 -6.13
N TYR A 613 -5.85 15.41 -5.69
CA TYR A 613 -5.96 14.55 -4.50
C TYR A 613 -6.57 15.26 -3.27
N PRO A 614 -6.18 16.50 -2.90
CA PRO A 614 -6.81 17.28 -1.83
C PRO A 614 -8.32 17.50 -1.92
N ASN A 615 -8.85 17.64 -3.14
CA ASN A 615 -10.27 17.95 -3.40
C ASN A 615 -10.98 16.85 -4.19
N ALA A 616 -10.39 15.67 -4.32
CA ALA A 616 -11.01 14.57 -5.05
C ALA A 616 -11.95 13.77 -4.17
N THR A 617 -13.14 13.45 -4.69
CA THR A 617 -13.96 12.35 -4.20
C THR A 617 -13.36 11.06 -4.73
N LEU A 618 -13.15 10.07 -3.86
CA LEU A 618 -12.72 8.72 -4.21
C LEU A 618 -13.75 7.72 -3.69
N LEU A 619 -14.33 6.93 -4.58
CA LEU A 619 -15.10 5.74 -4.26
C LEU A 619 -14.28 4.51 -4.65
N ASP A 620 -14.10 3.59 -3.72
CA ASP A 620 -13.60 2.25 -4.00
C ASP A 620 -14.76 1.26 -3.93
N PHE A 621 -14.95 0.47 -4.98
CA PHE A 621 -15.89 -0.63 -5.02
C PHE A 621 -15.12 -1.94 -5.15
N LYS A 622 -15.52 -3.00 -4.44
CA LYS A 622 -14.84 -4.29 -4.46
C LYS A 622 -15.78 -5.45 -4.75
N SER A 623 -15.44 -6.25 -5.74
CA SER A 623 -16.03 -7.56 -6.02
C SER A 623 -14.98 -8.48 -6.66
N SER A 624 -14.24 -9.21 -5.84
CA SER A 624 -13.13 -10.09 -6.24
C SER A 624 -13.61 -11.25 -7.10
N SER A 625 -12.78 -11.69 -8.04
CA SER A 625 -13.08 -12.86 -8.89
C SER A 625 -12.86 -14.21 -8.18
N PHE A 626 -12.37 -14.20 -6.94
CA PHE A 626 -12.17 -15.36 -6.08
C PHE A 626 -12.22 -14.95 -4.61
N ILE A 627 -12.25 -15.92 -3.70
CA ILE A 627 -12.16 -15.67 -2.24
C ILE A 627 -11.10 -16.55 -1.58
N SER A 628 -10.50 -16.05 -0.51
CA SER A 628 -9.55 -16.75 0.36
C SER A 628 -9.75 -16.28 1.81
N GLU A 629 -9.14 -16.96 2.78
CA GLU A 629 -8.98 -16.41 4.14
C GLU A 629 -7.70 -15.55 4.20
N ASN A 630 -7.09 -15.47 5.40
CA ASN A 630 -5.99 -14.56 5.73
C ASN A 630 -6.47 -13.09 5.64
N HIS A 631 -5.66 -12.17 5.12
CA HIS A 631 -5.98 -10.74 5.03
C HIS A 631 -7.05 -10.38 3.98
N HIS A 632 -7.75 -11.35 3.38
CA HIS A 632 -8.86 -11.11 2.45
C HIS A 632 -10.19 -11.18 3.20
N HIS A 633 -10.88 -10.04 3.28
CA HIS A 633 -12.17 -9.95 3.98
C HIS A 633 -13.32 -10.57 3.18
N LEU A 634 -14.41 -10.86 3.90
CA LEU A 634 -15.68 -11.34 3.36
C LEU A 634 -16.56 -10.15 2.93
N ASP A 635 -16.03 -9.36 2.02
CA ASP A 635 -16.46 -7.99 1.68
C ASP A 635 -16.89 -7.83 0.22
N GLN A 636 -17.38 -8.90 -0.41
CA GLN A 636 -17.74 -8.85 -1.82
C GLN A 636 -18.94 -7.90 -2.04
N ASN A 637 -18.90 -7.17 -3.16
CA ASN A 637 -19.77 -6.04 -3.49
C ASN A 637 -19.74 -4.90 -2.45
N SER A 638 -18.73 -4.78 -1.59
CA SER A 638 -18.59 -3.62 -0.69
C SER A 638 -18.14 -2.36 -1.45
N PHE A 639 -18.33 -1.20 -0.83
CA PHE A 639 -17.74 0.05 -1.31
C PHE A 639 -17.41 0.99 -0.15
N SER A 640 -16.44 1.88 -0.30
CA SER A 640 -16.19 3.00 0.63
C SER A 640 -16.12 4.32 -0.13
N LEU A 641 -16.27 5.45 0.56
CA LEU A 641 -16.27 6.77 -0.06
C LEU A 641 -15.51 7.78 0.82
N ASN A 642 -14.51 8.42 0.22
CA ASN A 642 -13.69 9.48 0.82
C ASN A 642 -13.88 10.80 0.07
N TYR A 643 -14.09 11.89 0.80
CA TYR A 643 -13.98 13.24 0.28
C TYR A 643 -13.60 14.19 1.42
N LYS A 644 -12.35 14.71 1.43
CA LYS A 644 -11.77 15.53 2.52
C LYS A 644 -11.78 14.90 3.93
N ALA A 645 -12.28 13.68 4.05
CA ALA A 645 -12.22 12.72 5.14
C ALA A 645 -12.98 11.45 4.68
N PRO A 646 -12.79 10.29 5.32
CA PRO A 646 -13.63 9.12 5.09
C PRO A 646 -15.10 9.39 5.48
N LEU A 647 -16.06 9.16 4.58
CA LEU A 647 -17.50 9.41 4.81
C LEU A 647 -18.28 8.10 4.94
N LEU A 648 -18.09 7.19 3.99
CA LEU A 648 -18.53 5.80 4.09
C LEU A 648 -17.32 4.91 4.26
N LEU A 649 -17.39 3.97 5.21
CA LEU A 649 -16.22 3.28 5.74
C LEU A 649 -16.28 1.77 5.53
N ASP A 650 -15.10 1.16 5.53
CA ASP A 650 -14.88 -0.25 5.83
C ASP A 650 -14.39 -0.32 7.30
N THR A 651 -15.21 -0.87 8.21
CA THR A 651 -15.11 -0.58 9.65
C THR A 651 -14.48 -1.67 10.49
N GLY A 652 -14.13 -1.33 11.74
CA GLY A 652 -13.41 -2.20 12.66
C GLY A 652 -11.92 -1.89 12.66
N LEU A 653 -11.15 -2.67 13.42
CA LEU A 653 -9.73 -2.42 13.61
C LEU A 653 -8.92 -3.70 13.51
N TYR A 654 -7.84 -3.67 12.73
CA TYR A 654 -6.84 -4.73 12.77
C TYR A 654 -5.98 -4.62 14.03
N GLU A 655 -6.39 -5.32 15.09
CA GLU A 655 -5.64 -5.35 16.35
C GLU A 655 -4.57 -6.44 16.38
N GLU A 656 -4.96 -7.64 15.96
CA GLU A 656 -4.19 -8.88 15.99
C GLU A 656 -4.94 -9.91 15.15
N TYR A 657 -4.18 -10.67 14.35
CA TYR A 657 -4.69 -11.75 13.53
C TYR A 657 -5.36 -12.82 14.40
N GLY A 658 -6.58 -13.25 14.03
CA GLY A 658 -7.29 -14.32 14.74
C GLY A 658 -7.88 -13.92 16.09
N SER A 659 -7.81 -12.64 16.48
CA SER A 659 -8.52 -12.11 17.65
C SER A 659 -10.04 -12.27 17.52
N ARG A 660 -10.77 -12.11 18.64
CA ARG A 660 -12.24 -12.20 18.63
C ARG A 660 -12.88 -11.14 17.72
N HIS A 661 -12.37 -9.91 17.76
CA HIS A 661 -12.85 -8.83 16.88
C HIS A 661 -12.58 -9.17 15.41
N TRP A 662 -11.36 -9.64 15.11
CA TRP A 662 -10.97 -10.06 13.76
C TRP A 662 -11.89 -11.14 13.18
N GLN A 663 -12.15 -12.22 13.93
CA GLN A 663 -12.94 -13.37 13.47
C GLN A 663 -14.45 -13.11 13.38
N ASN A 664 -14.99 -12.20 14.21
CA ASN A 664 -16.43 -12.07 14.41
C ASN A 664 -17.04 -10.75 13.93
N TYR A 665 -16.21 -9.74 13.64
CA TYR A 665 -16.65 -8.45 13.12
C TYR A 665 -15.79 -7.99 11.93
N TYR A 666 -14.50 -7.71 12.15
CA TYR A 666 -13.66 -6.95 11.21
C TYR A 666 -13.54 -7.59 9.82
N THR A 667 -13.31 -8.91 9.75
CA THR A 667 -13.20 -9.63 8.47
C THR A 667 -14.55 -10.03 7.87
N ARG A 668 -15.66 -9.75 8.56
CA ARG A 668 -17.00 -10.28 8.28
C ARG A 668 -17.86 -9.26 7.57
N THR A 669 -18.80 -9.70 6.74
CA THR A 669 -19.60 -8.82 5.87
C THR A 669 -20.31 -7.69 6.62
N ILE A 670 -20.73 -7.93 7.87
CA ILE A 670 -21.35 -6.90 8.73
C ILE A 670 -20.50 -5.66 9.04
N ALA A 671 -19.18 -5.72 8.82
CA ALA A 671 -18.29 -4.57 8.97
C ALA A 671 -18.19 -3.67 7.73
N HIS A 672 -18.82 -4.09 6.62
CA HIS A 672 -18.63 -3.52 5.29
C HIS A 672 -19.95 -3.00 4.71
N ASN A 673 -19.89 -2.02 3.80
CA ASN A 673 -21.05 -1.49 3.08
C ASN A 673 -21.56 -2.49 2.03
N SER A 674 -22.14 -3.60 2.47
CA SER A 674 -22.61 -4.72 1.64
C SER A 674 -24.01 -5.16 2.07
N ILE A 675 -24.39 -6.41 1.77
CA ILE A 675 -25.67 -7.01 2.13
C ILE A 675 -25.47 -8.14 3.15
N VAL A 676 -26.27 -8.16 4.20
CA VAL A 676 -26.39 -9.33 5.09
C VAL A 676 -27.79 -9.94 4.99
N VAL A 677 -27.85 -11.27 5.06
CA VAL A 677 -29.08 -12.06 5.03
C VAL A 677 -29.00 -13.06 6.18
N PHE A 678 -29.77 -12.81 7.24
CA PHE A 678 -29.68 -13.63 8.43
C PHE A 678 -30.50 -14.91 8.31
N ASP A 679 -29.80 -16.04 8.29
CA ASP A 679 -30.38 -17.36 8.44
C ASP A 679 -30.00 -17.91 9.83
N LYS A 680 -30.99 -18.08 10.71
CA LYS A 680 -30.79 -18.61 12.08
C LYS A 680 -30.18 -20.02 12.11
N ASP A 681 -30.34 -20.77 11.03
CA ASP A 681 -29.86 -22.15 10.91
C ASP A 681 -28.44 -22.21 10.33
N GLU A 682 -27.91 -21.10 9.79
CA GLU A 682 -26.53 -21.01 9.29
C GLU A 682 -25.53 -20.95 10.45
N LYS A 683 -24.42 -21.69 10.29
CA LYS A 683 -23.32 -21.76 11.26
C LYS A 683 -22.01 -21.44 10.53
N PHE A 684 -21.23 -20.55 11.13
CA PHE A 684 -19.90 -20.16 10.65
C PHE A 684 -18.88 -20.88 11.52
N ILE A 685 -18.09 -21.78 10.93
CA ILE A 685 -17.10 -22.59 11.66
C ILE A 685 -15.73 -22.33 11.07
N ALA A 686 -14.78 -21.91 11.91
CA ALA A 686 -13.38 -21.72 11.55
C ALA A 686 -12.50 -22.41 12.59
N ASN A 687 -11.52 -23.19 12.16
CA ASN A 687 -10.60 -23.94 13.04
C ASN A 687 -11.32 -24.76 14.14
N GLY A 688 -12.49 -25.32 13.81
CA GLY A 688 -13.33 -26.09 14.76
C GLY A 688 -14.14 -25.25 15.76
N ALA A 689 -13.98 -23.92 15.79
CA ALA A 689 -14.73 -23.02 16.64
C ALA A 689 -15.95 -22.44 15.91
N LEU A 690 -17.08 -22.33 16.63
CA LEU A 690 -18.27 -21.63 16.15
C LEU A 690 -18.08 -20.12 16.29
N LEU A 691 -18.24 -19.38 15.19
CA LEU A 691 -18.16 -17.92 15.12
C LEU A 691 -19.55 -17.27 15.17
N SER A 692 -19.58 -15.93 15.29
CA SER A 692 -20.80 -15.13 15.17
C SER A 692 -21.52 -15.36 13.83
N ASN A 693 -22.85 -15.27 13.86
CA ASN A 693 -23.67 -15.28 12.65
C ASN A 693 -24.04 -13.84 12.31
N ASP A 694 -23.26 -13.26 11.41
CA ASP A 694 -23.46 -11.91 10.91
C ASP A 694 -24.48 -11.84 9.76
N GLY A 695 -24.92 -13.00 9.25
CA GLY A 695 -25.75 -13.13 8.04
C GLY A 695 -24.95 -12.96 6.74
N GLY A 696 -23.63 -12.89 6.82
CA GLY A 696 -22.73 -12.49 5.74
C GLY A 696 -22.30 -13.60 4.79
N GLN A 697 -21.20 -13.34 4.12
CA GLN A 697 -20.53 -14.20 3.14
C GLN A 697 -19.67 -15.28 3.84
N TRP A 698 -19.28 -16.32 3.09
CA TRP A 698 -18.41 -17.51 3.34
C TRP A 698 -18.15 -17.99 4.81
N PHE A 699 -18.37 -19.28 5.17
CA PHE A 699 -17.33 -20.31 5.34
C PHE A 699 -17.84 -21.72 4.97
N ASN A 700 -18.43 -21.87 3.78
CA ASN A 700 -19.04 -23.10 3.28
C ASN A 700 -18.01 -24.09 2.69
N GLY A 701 -16.95 -24.38 3.45
CA GLY A 701 -16.03 -25.50 3.21
C GLY A 701 -15.01 -25.33 2.08
N ARG A 702 -14.89 -24.14 1.48
CA ARG A 702 -13.79 -23.85 0.53
C ARG A 702 -12.46 -23.90 1.29
N PRO A 703 -11.36 -24.30 0.61
CA PRO A 703 -10.02 -24.06 1.10
C PRO A 703 -9.81 -22.61 1.55
N ALA A 704 -9.31 -22.45 2.78
CA ALA A 704 -8.89 -21.16 3.33
C ALA A 704 -7.71 -20.56 2.55
N TYR A 705 -6.78 -21.42 2.14
CA TYR A 705 -5.58 -21.11 1.38
C TYR A 705 -5.65 -21.81 0.01
N PRO A 706 -6.41 -21.26 -0.96
CA PRO A 706 -6.59 -21.90 -2.25
C PRO A 706 -5.31 -21.88 -3.06
N THR A 707 -5.06 -22.97 -3.79
CA THR A 707 -4.13 -22.99 -4.91
C THR A 707 -4.60 -22.05 -6.04
N ILE A 708 -3.70 -21.72 -6.97
CA ILE A 708 -4.05 -20.90 -8.14
C ILE A 708 -5.18 -21.56 -8.95
N THR A 709 -5.18 -22.88 -9.08
CA THR A 709 -6.21 -23.64 -9.81
C THR A 709 -7.58 -23.52 -9.14
N GLU A 710 -7.63 -23.55 -7.81
CA GLU A 710 -8.89 -23.39 -7.05
C GLU A 710 -9.43 -21.96 -7.10
N ALA A 711 -8.55 -20.96 -7.21
CA ALA A 711 -8.94 -19.55 -7.32
C ALA A 711 -9.38 -19.14 -8.74
N LYS A 712 -8.89 -19.81 -9.78
CA LYS A 712 -9.24 -19.52 -11.18
C LYS A 712 -10.69 -19.90 -11.51
N PRO A 713 -11.31 -19.30 -12.56
CA PRO A 713 -12.66 -19.63 -12.99
C PRO A 713 -12.89 -21.14 -13.14
N GLY A 714 -13.96 -21.64 -12.52
CA GLY A 714 -14.29 -23.07 -12.45
C GLY A 714 -13.70 -23.80 -11.24
N GLY A 715 -12.76 -23.19 -10.53
CA GLY A 715 -12.22 -23.69 -9.27
C GLY A 715 -13.19 -23.52 -8.10
N SER A 716 -12.90 -24.22 -6.99
CA SER A 716 -13.74 -24.22 -5.80
C SER A 716 -13.89 -22.84 -5.18
N ASN A 717 -12.89 -21.96 -5.29
CA ASN A 717 -12.84 -20.61 -4.71
C ASN A 717 -13.23 -19.48 -5.67
N ALA A 718 -13.57 -19.80 -6.92
CA ALA A 718 -13.97 -18.81 -7.91
C ALA A 718 -15.29 -18.12 -7.56
N LEU A 719 -15.32 -16.80 -7.73
CA LEU A 719 -16.50 -15.94 -7.65
C LEU A 719 -16.86 -15.38 -9.04
N HIS A 720 -17.96 -14.64 -9.15
CA HIS A 720 -18.24 -13.90 -10.39
C HIS A 720 -17.45 -12.59 -10.47
N GLY A 721 -17.25 -11.91 -9.33
CA GLY A 721 -16.56 -10.63 -9.26
C GLY A 721 -17.29 -9.50 -9.99
N VAL A 722 -16.53 -8.52 -10.49
CA VAL A 722 -17.04 -7.44 -11.34
C VAL A 722 -17.45 -8.00 -12.71
N THR A 723 -18.75 -7.89 -13.04
CA THR A 723 -19.35 -8.43 -14.26
C THR A 723 -19.45 -7.42 -15.40
N ALA A 724 -19.42 -6.12 -15.08
CA ALA A 724 -19.40 -5.02 -16.05
C ALA A 724 -18.63 -3.83 -15.49
N TYR A 725 -17.89 -3.11 -16.34
CA TYR A 725 -17.19 -1.88 -15.95
C TYR A 725 -17.05 -0.91 -17.14
N GLU A 726 -17.39 0.35 -16.93
CA GLU A 726 -17.28 1.38 -17.95
C GLU A 726 -16.76 2.71 -17.39
N GLU A 727 -15.83 3.34 -18.09
CA GLU A 727 -15.38 4.72 -17.87
C GLU A 727 -15.88 5.59 -19.02
N GLY A 728 -16.89 6.40 -18.75
CA GLY A 728 -17.61 7.21 -19.74
C GLY A 728 -17.23 8.70 -19.74
N GLY A 729 -16.17 9.10 -19.04
CA GLY A 729 -15.72 10.48 -18.90
C GLY A 729 -16.47 11.21 -17.79
N ASP A 730 -17.74 11.56 -18.02
CA ASP A 730 -18.61 12.19 -17.01
C ASP A 730 -19.33 11.18 -16.11
N TYR A 731 -19.07 9.89 -16.26
CA TYR A 731 -19.49 8.86 -15.31
C TYR A 731 -18.53 7.67 -15.30
N SER A 732 -18.63 6.87 -14.24
CA SER A 732 -18.14 5.50 -14.21
C SER A 732 -19.25 4.55 -13.79
N TYR A 733 -19.29 3.37 -14.39
CA TYR A 733 -20.22 2.30 -14.04
C TYR A 733 -19.45 1.06 -13.62
N ALA A 734 -19.90 0.38 -12.58
CA ALA A 734 -19.47 -0.97 -12.24
C ALA A 734 -20.67 -1.82 -11.82
N GLU A 735 -20.68 -3.07 -12.25
CA GLU A 735 -21.58 -4.10 -11.75
C GLU A 735 -20.76 -5.22 -11.13
N GLY A 736 -21.10 -5.63 -9.90
CA GLY A 736 -20.50 -6.79 -9.27
C GLY A 736 -21.55 -7.83 -8.89
N ASN A 737 -21.15 -9.10 -8.97
CA ASN A 737 -21.98 -10.24 -8.61
C ASN A 737 -21.33 -11.04 -7.47
N ALA A 738 -21.86 -10.87 -6.27
CA ALA A 738 -21.37 -11.52 -5.06
C ALA A 738 -22.17 -12.79 -4.70
N SER A 739 -23.01 -13.31 -5.60
CA SER A 739 -23.88 -14.46 -5.35
C SER A 739 -23.15 -15.68 -4.79
N ARG A 740 -21.99 -16.02 -5.38
CA ARG A 740 -21.14 -17.15 -4.98
C ARG A 740 -20.29 -16.91 -3.72
N ALA A 741 -20.39 -15.72 -3.13
CA ALA A 741 -19.77 -15.42 -1.84
C ALA A 741 -20.65 -15.92 -0.67
N TYR A 742 -21.93 -16.21 -0.91
CA TYR A 742 -22.85 -16.74 0.10
C TYR A 742 -23.07 -18.24 -0.08
N SER A 743 -23.52 -18.90 0.99
CA SER A 743 -23.89 -20.31 0.95
C SER A 743 -25.03 -20.58 -0.05
N ALA A 744 -24.92 -21.69 -0.80
CA ALA A 744 -25.88 -22.06 -1.85
C ALA A 744 -27.29 -22.36 -1.33
N GLY A 745 -27.45 -22.70 -0.04
CA GLY A 745 -28.75 -22.87 0.60
C GLY A 745 -29.41 -21.57 1.06
N LYS A 746 -28.70 -20.44 1.00
CA LYS A 746 -29.16 -19.12 1.44
C LYS A 746 -29.42 -18.18 0.26
N MET A 747 -28.54 -18.21 -0.73
CA MET A 747 -28.51 -17.24 -1.83
C MET A 747 -28.50 -17.93 -3.20
N LYS A 748 -29.28 -17.43 -4.16
CA LYS A 748 -29.22 -17.87 -5.56
C LYS A 748 -27.79 -17.66 -6.10
N GLN A 749 -27.19 -18.66 -6.75
CA GLN A 749 -25.76 -18.63 -7.05
C GLN A 749 -25.35 -17.83 -8.29
N ASP A 750 -26.26 -17.55 -9.23
CA ASP A 750 -25.93 -16.83 -10.47
C ASP A 750 -26.32 -15.35 -10.43
N ASN A 751 -27.32 -14.96 -9.64
CA ASN A 751 -27.85 -13.59 -9.56
C ASN A 751 -28.60 -13.31 -8.24
N GLY A 752 -28.14 -13.96 -7.17
CA GLY A 752 -28.66 -13.75 -5.83
C GLY A 752 -28.22 -12.46 -5.18
N PHE A 753 -27.04 -11.92 -5.50
CA PHE A 753 -26.67 -10.57 -5.11
C PHE A 753 -25.88 -9.89 -6.23
N VAL A 754 -26.55 -8.97 -6.92
CA VAL A 754 -25.96 -8.10 -7.95
C VAL A 754 -26.05 -6.65 -7.48
N ARG A 755 -24.95 -5.93 -7.58
CA ARG A 755 -24.85 -4.50 -7.24
C ARG A 755 -24.37 -3.72 -8.45
N SER A 756 -25.11 -2.68 -8.82
CA SER A 756 -24.75 -1.69 -9.82
C SER A 756 -24.39 -0.38 -9.14
N VAL A 757 -23.21 0.16 -9.43
CA VAL A 757 -22.71 1.46 -8.95
C VAL A 757 -22.51 2.38 -10.15
N LEU A 758 -23.24 3.49 -10.18
CA LEU A 758 -23.10 4.54 -11.18
C LEU A 758 -22.58 5.81 -10.50
N PHE A 759 -21.33 6.16 -10.74
CA PHE A 759 -20.66 7.35 -10.23
C PHE A 759 -20.74 8.47 -11.28
N LEU A 760 -21.56 9.49 -11.02
CA LEU A 760 -21.81 10.61 -11.93
C LEU A 760 -20.90 11.79 -11.59
N ARG A 761 -20.10 12.23 -12.54
CA ARG A 761 -19.29 13.44 -12.46
C ARG A 761 -20.07 14.62 -13.04
N GLU A 762 -19.96 15.76 -12.37
CA GLU A 762 -20.66 16.97 -12.75
C GLU A 762 -19.65 18.12 -12.76
N SER A 763 -19.74 19.00 -13.75
CA SER A 763 -18.78 20.11 -13.91
C SER A 763 -18.99 21.24 -12.90
N ASP A 764 -20.19 21.34 -12.35
CA ASP A 764 -20.67 22.44 -11.49
C ASP A 764 -20.81 22.05 -10.01
N ARG A 765 -20.55 20.78 -9.66
CA ARG A 765 -20.69 20.26 -8.29
C ARG A 765 -19.93 18.95 -8.07
N LYS A 766 -19.92 18.49 -6.82
CA LYS A 766 -19.36 17.20 -6.44
C LYS A 766 -20.24 16.02 -6.94
N PRO A 767 -19.68 14.80 -7.05
CA PRO A 767 -20.36 13.67 -7.66
C PRO A 767 -21.67 13.24 -6.99
N VAL A 768 -22.58 12.68 -7.81
CA VAL A 768 -23.71 11.83 -7.34
C VAL A 768 -23.35 10.38 -7.59
N VAL A 769 -23.59 9.49 -6.62
CA VAL A 769 -23.45 8.04 -6.81
C VAL A 769 -24.81 7.37 -6.65
N LEU A 770 -25.22 6.56 -7.62
CA LEU A 770 -26.39 5.70 -7.49
C LEU A 770 -25.91 4.27 -7.25
N VAL A 771 -26.38 3.65 -6.16
CA VAL A 771 -26.11 2.25 -5.81
C VAL A 771 -27.41 1.48 -5.84
N PHE A 772 -27.53 0.55 -6.79
CA PHE A 772 -28.71 -0.27 -7.01
C PHE A 772 -28.39 -1.76 -6.79
N ASP A 773 -29.13 -2.40 -5.88
CA ASP A 773 -28.96 -3.81 -5.54
C ASP A 773 -30.18 -4.63 -5.94
N SER A 774 -29.91 -5.84 -6.42
CA SER A 774 -30.89 -6.92 -6.61
C SER A 774 -30.48 -8.11 -5.75
N VAL A 775 -31.33 -8.49 -4.78
CA VAL A 775 -31.06 -9.57 -3.82
C VAL A 775 -32.12 -10.67 -3.87
N ARG A 776 -31.74 -11.92 -4.12
CA ARG A 776 -32.63 -13.10 -4.22
C ARG A 776 -32.18 -14.22 -3.30
N THR A 777 -32.95 -14.44 -2.25
CA THR A 777 -32.66 -15.46 -1.24
C THR A 777 -33.45 -16.73 -1.54
N GLU A 778 -32.86 -17.89 -1.21
CA GLU A 778 -33.51 -19.20 -1.42
C GLU A 778 -34.72 -19.40 -0.50
N LYS A 779 -34.63 -18.88 0.73
CA LYS A 779 -35.59 -19.15 1.82
C LYS A 779 -36.57 -18.00 2.09
N GLY A 780 -36.60 -16.95 1.25
CA GLY A 780 -37.43 -15.77 1.51
C GLY A 780 -36.95 -14.97 2.72
N LEU A 781 -35.64 -14.99 2.99
CA LEU A 781 -35.03 -14.25 4.08
C LEU A 781 -34.91 -12.77 3.71
N ALA A 782 -35.23 -11.89 4.65
CA ALA A 782 -35.05 -10.46 4.50
C ALA A 782 -33.55 -10.11 4.42
N ALA A 783 -33.20 -9.26 3.46
CA ALA A 783 -31.87 -8.70 3.30
C ALA A 783 -31.77 -7.33 3.98
N SER A 784 -30.59 -7.02 4.50
CA SER A 784 -30.28 -5.69 5.05
C SER A 784 -29.09 -5.09 4.30
N SER A 785 -29.28 -3.91 3.72
CA SER A 785 -28.22 -3.08 3.12
C SER A 785 -27.53 -2.28 4.21
N LEU A 786 -26.21 -2.33 4.23
CA LEU A 786 -25.38 -1.68 5.24
C LEU A 786 -24.70 -0.41 4.69
N LEU A 787 -24.70 0.66 5.48
CA LEU A 787 -23.91 1.88 5.25
C LEU A 787 -23.24 2.33 6.56
N HIS A 788 -21.95 2.08 6.68
CA HIS A 788 -21.08 2.45 7.78
C HIS A 788 -20.56 3.86 7.62
N THR A 789 -20.59 4.62 8.70
CA THR A 789 -20.36 6.06 8.69
C THR A 789 -19.39 6.47 9.79
N ALA A 790 -18.59 7.48 9.47
CA ALA A 790 -17.61 8.03 10.41
C ALA A 790 -18.24 8.77 11.60
N ALA A 791 -19.44 9.30 11.41
CA ALA A 791 -20.21 10.02 12.42
C ALA A 791 -21.67 9.57 12.42
N ARG A 792 -22.40 9.91 13.48
CA ARG A 792 -23.83 9.61 13.58
C ARG A 792 -24.60 10.28 12.44
N PRO A 793 -25.37 9.54 11.63
CA PRO A 793 -26.18 10.13 10.57
C PRO A 793 -27.28 11.04 11.15
N ALA A 794 -27.44 12.24 10.59
CA ALA A 794 -28.50 13.17 10.95
C ALA A 794 -29.75 12.92 10.09
N HIS A 795 -30.92 12.99 10.72
CA HIS A 795 -32.22 12.77 10.09
C HIS A 795 -33.18 13.91 10.43
N ALA A 796 -34.22 14.10 9.60
CA ALA A 796 -35.29 15.08 9.84
C ALA A 796 -36.37 14.56 10.82
N VAL A 797 -36.24 13.32 11.29
CA VAL A 797 -37.21 12.62 12.13
C VAL A 797 -36.52 12.01 13.35
N ASP A 798 -37.29 11.78 14.41
CA ASP A 798 -36.81 11.16 15.63
C ASP A 798 -36.46 9.68 15.47
N THR A 799 -35.75 9.15 16.47
CA THR A 799 -35.42 7.72 16.57
C THR A 799 -36.06 7.05 17.78
N GLU A 800 -36.42 5.78 17.64
CA GLU A 800 -36.86 4.87 18.71
C GLU A 800 -35.70 4.00 19.18
N ALA A 801 -35.41 3.95 20.48
CA ALA A 801 -34.40 3.04 21.02
C ALA A 801 -34.91 1.59 21.01
N LEU A 802 -34.10 0.66 20.48
CA LEU A 802 -34.39 -0.78 20.45
C LEU A 802 -33.57 -1.58 21.48
N GLY A 803 -32.66 -0.92 22.20
CA GLY A 803 -31.65 -1.56 23.05
C GLY A 803 -30.37 -1.88 22.28
N ASP A 804 -29.31 -2.24 23.04
CA ASP A 804 -28.00 -2.65 22.50
C ASP A 804 -27.36 -1.67 21.49
N GLY A 805 -27.54 -0.35 21.70
CA GLY A 805 -27.02 0.69 20.80
C GLY A 805 -27.71 0.73 19.43
N ARG A 806 -28.92 0.18 19.32
CA ARG A 806 -29.72 0.17 18.09
C ARG A 806 -30.88 1.14 18.18
N TYR A 807 -31.12 1.91 17.12
CA TYR A 807 -32.14 2.95 17.07
C TYR A 807 -32.89 2.91 15.75
N ARG A 808 -34.21 2.69 15.76
CA ARG A 808 -35.05 2.77 14.56
C ARG A 808 -35.34 4.22 14.20
N VAL A 809 -35.15 4.60 12.94
CA VAL A 809 -35.47 5.94 12.43
C VAL A 809 -36.95 5.98 12.03
N LYS A 810 -37.72 6.92 12.59
CA LYS A 810 -39.19 6.97 12.43
C LYS A 810 -39.64 7.68 11.16
N PHE A 811 -39.21 7.19 10.00
CA PHE A 811 -39.73 7.70 8.74
C PHE A 811 -41.22 7.34 8.59
N ALA A 812 -42.05 8.33 8.23
CA ALA A 812 -43.43 8.06 7.86
C ALA A 812 -43.49 7.26 6.54
N PRO A 813 -44.54 6.45 6.32
CA PRO A 813 -44.75 5.79 5.03
C PRO A 813 -44.69 6.80 3.87
N ASN A 814 -43.96 6.45 2.80
CA ASN A 814 -43.74 7.29 1.62
C ASN A 814 -43.00 8.63 1.85
N ALA A 815 -42.52 8.94 3.05
CA ALA A 815 -41.71 10.13 3.28
C ALA A 815 -40.32 10.01 2.64
N ALA A 816 -39.71 11.16 2.32
CA ALA A 816 -38.32 11.21 1.88
C ALA A 816 -37.40 10.68 3.00
N ARG A 817 -36.66 9.61 2.69
CA ARG A 817 -35.70 8.99 3.60
C ARG A 817 -34.30 9.52 3.30
N VAL A 818 -33.88 10.51 4.08
CA VAL A 818 -32.58 11.15 3.92
C VAL A 818 -31.76 11.00 5.20
N ALA A 819 -30.48 10.72 5.04
CA ALA A 819 -29.48 10.76 6.09
C ALA A 819 -28.32 11.68 5.68
N THR A 820 -27.88 12.56 6.56
CA THR A 820 -26.73 13.44 6.33
C THR A 820 -25.56 13.01 7.21
N ILE A 821 -24.41 12.79 6.61
CA ILE A 821 -23.18 12.35 7.27
C ILE A 821 -22.12 13.43 7.07
N ARG A 822 -21.43 13.83 8.12
CA ARG A 822 -20.35 14.82 8.08
C ARG A 822 -19.10 14.26 8.73
N ASN A 823 -17.96 14.46 8.09
CA ASN A 823 -16.66 14.13 8.67
C ASN A 823 -15.59 15.04 8.07
N GLY A 824 -14.72 15.61 8.91
CA GLY A 824 -13.69 16.56 8.48
C GLY A 824 -14.26 17.65 7.55
N GLY A 825 -13.63 17.82 6.39
CA GLY A 825 -14.07 18.79 5.37
C GLY A 825 -15.21 18.32 4.46
N GLY A 826 -15.67 17.07 4.57
CA GLY A 826 -16.64 16.46 3.67
C GLY A 826 -18.02 16.22 4.29
N MET A 827 -19.02 16.11 3.41
CA MET A 827 -20.39 15.75 3.73
C MET A 827 -20.98 14.81 2.68
N LEU A 828 -21.88 13.93 3.11
CA LEU A 828 -22.63 13.03 2.25
C LEU A 828 -24.11 13.08 2.63
N ASN A 829 -24.99 13.28 1.65
CA ASN A 829 -26.41 13.01 1.81
C ASN A 829 -26.77 11.67 1.16
N VAL A 830 -27.50 10.82 1.87
CA VAL A 830 -27.97 9.51 1.42
C VAL A 830 -29.48 9.53 1.29
N GLN A 831 -29.99 9.43 0.06
CA GLN A 831 -31.42 9.25 -0.21
C GLN A 831 -31.74 7.77 -0.44
N MET A 832 -32.63 7.21 0.39
CA MET A 832 -32.98 5.78 0.37
C MET A 832 -34.29 5.56 -0.40
N LEU A 833 -34.19 5.42 -1.72
CA LEU A 833 -35.35 5.34 -2.62
C LEU A 833 -36.03 3.96 -2.56
N LEU A 834 -35.24 2.89 -2.41
CA LEU A 834 -35.76 1.52 -2.22
C LEU A 834 -35.12 0.82 -1.01
N PRO A 835 -35.88 -0.03 -0.28
CA PRO A 835 -37.32 -0.29 -0.43
C PRO A 835 -38.20 0.94 -0.16
N GLN A 836 -39.37 1.04 -0.81
CA GLN A 836 -40.27 2.20 -0.63
C GLN A 836 -40.80 2.33 0.81
N ASN A 837 -40.91 1.19 1.51
CA ASN A 837 -41.29 1.10 2.92
C ASN A 837 -40.15 0.37 3.65
N ALA A 838 -39.02 1.05 3.81
CA ALA A 838 -37.85 0.50 4.49
C ALA A 838 -37.97 0.62 6.01
N ASP A 839 -37.60 -0.43 6.74
CA ASP A 839 -37.19 -0.34 8.15
C ASP A 839 -35.72 0.11 8.17
N VAL A 840 -35.46 1.26 8.78
CA VAL A 840 -34.12 1.86 8.85
C VAL A 840 -33.69 1.90 10.31
N VAL A 841 -32.61 1.19 10.62
CA VAL A 841 -32.02 1.16 11.96
C VAL A 841 -30.61 1.73 11.89
N GLN A 842 -30.28 2.69 12.76
CA GLN A 842 -28.90 3.09 12.99
C GLN A 842 -28.34 2.34 14.21
N VAL A 843 -27.13 1.82 14.09
CA VAL A 843 -26.43 1.06 15.13
C VAL A 843 -25.09 1.72 15.43
N GLY A 844 -24.81 1.94 16.70
CA GLY A 844 -23.58 2.56 17.16
C GLY A 844 -23.75 3.29 18.48
N SER A 845 -22.69 3.96 18.91
CA SER A 845 -22.72 4.88 20.05
C SER A 845 -21.63 5.93 19.93
N GLU A 846 -21.94 7.16 20.32
CA GLU A 846 -20.91 8.15 20.63
C GLU A 846 -20.38 7.76 22.01
N GLY A 847 -19.08 7.52 22.17
CA GLY A 847 -18.46 6.94 23.38
C GLY A 847 -18.75 7.62 24.73
N THR A 848 -19.61 8.63 24.77
CA THR A 848 -20.13 9.32 25.96
C THR A 848 -21.67 9.32 26.07
N ALA A 849 -22.45 9.02 25.02
CA ALA A 849 -23.91 9.08 25.01
C ALA A 849 -24.56 7.93 24.21
N GLY A 850 -25.05 6.90 24.90
CA GLY A 850 -25.82 5.79 24.30
C GLY A 850 -25.91 4.58 25.25
N SER A 851 -27.03 3.84 25.20
CA SER A 851 -27.42 2.76 26.12
C SER A 851 -26.37 1.65 26.28
N ASP A 852 -26.34 1.00 27.45
CA ASP A 852 -25.52 -0.20 27.70
C ASP A 852 -25.80 -1.26 26.62
N CYS A 853 -24.75 -1.79 25.99
CA CYS A 853 -24.81 -3.00 25.18
C CYS A 853 -23.90 -4.05 25.80
N THR A 854 -24.29 -5.32 25.62
CA THR A 854 -23.51 -6.42 26.19
C THR A 854 -22.20 -6.63 25.42
N GLN A 855 -21.09 -6.44 26.11
CA GLN A 855 -19.72 -6.57 25.60
C GLN A 855 -19.25 -8.03 25.69
N LEU A 856 -18.71 -8.59 24.61
CA LEU A 856 -18.02 -9.88 24.67
C LEU A 856 -16.54 -9.63 25.00
N MET A 857 -16.19 -9.79 26.27
CA MET A 857 -14.82 -9.58 26.73
C MET A 857 -13.83 -10.58 26.09
N GLY A 858 -12.63 -10.09 25.75
CA GLY A 858 -11.41 -10.89 25.66
C GLY A 858 -10.89 -11.24 27.06
N SER A 859 -9.77 -11.95 27.17
CA SER A 859 -9.12 -12.33 28.44
C SER A 859 -9.13 -11.23 29.52
N ALA A 860 -9.25 -11.64 30.79
CA ALA A 860 -9.64 -10.92 32.03
C ALA A 860 -9.12 -9.49 32.36
N ASN A 861 -8.33 -8.82 31.52
CA ASN A 861 -7.67 -7.55 31.87
C ASN A 861 -8.20 -6.30 31.14
N LEU A 862 -9.38 -6.35 30.52
CA LEU A 862 -10.03 -5.16 29.98
C LEU A 862 -11.39 -4.99 30.63
N THR A 863 -11.65 -3.81 31.18
CA THR A 863 -13.00 -3.32 31.44
C THR A 863 -13.43 -2.56 30.19
N PRO A 864 -14.26 -3.14 29.31
CA PRO A 864 -14.74 -2.42 28.14
C PRO A 864 -15.57 -1.23 28.60
N ASN A 865 -15.57 -0.14 27.84
CA ASN A 865 -16.61 0.85 27.98
C ASN A 865 -17.94 0.17 27.62
N VAL A 866 -18.79 -0.11 28.62
CA VAL A 866 -20.13 -0.72 28.45
C VAL A 866 -21.02 0.04 27.45
N LYS A 867 -20.60 1.24 27.08
CA LYS A 867 -21.25 2.12 26.11
C LYS A 867 -20.72 2.00 24.68
N ASP A 868 -19.68 1.22 24.36
CA ASP A 868 -19.21 1.07 22.96
C ASP A 868 -20.05 0.03 22.22
N CYS A 869 -20.96 0.46 21.34
CA CYS A 869 -21.87 -0.42 20.61
C CYS A 869 -21.65 -0.35 19.10
N ARG A 870 -20.41 -0.05 18.67
CA ARG A 870 -20.06 0.12 17.26
C ARG A 870 -20.01 -1.22 16.51
N PHE A 871 -19.61 -2.29 17.18
CA PHE A 871 -19.25 -3.57 16.58
C PHE A 871 -20.27 -4.69 16.91
N MET A 872 -21.55 -4.34 16.81
CA MET A 872 -22.67 -5.21 17.18
C MET A 872 -22.94 -6.31 16.15
N VAL A 873 -22.93 -7.58 16.57
CA VAL A 873 -23.22 -8.77 15.76
C VAL A 873 -24.14 -9.72 16.54
N ARG A 874 -24.86 -10.61 15.83
CA ARG A 874 -25.72 -11.63 16.46
C ARG A 874 -24.89 -12.84 16.89
N GLU A 875 -25.02 -13.20 18.17
CA GLU A 875 -24.37 -14.37 18.78
C GLU A 875 -25.41 -15.42 19.19
N LEU A 876 -25.13 -16.68 18.86
CA LEU A 876 -25.94 -17.82 19.29
C LEU A 876 -25.73 -18.07 20.78
N GLN A 877 -26.81 -18.13 21.55
CA GLN A 877 -26.76 -18.34 22.99
C GLN A 877 -26.58 -19.83 23.35
N SER A 878 -26.30 -20.10 24.63
CA SER A 878 -26.00 -21.45 25.15
C SER A 878 -27.16 -22.44 24.98
N ASP A 879 -28.39 -21.95 24.83
CA ASP A 879 -29.57 -22.75 24.49
C ASP A 879 -29.56 -23.30 23.06
N LYS A 880 -28.59 -22.88 22.23
CA LYS A 880 -28.39 -23.25 20.83
C LYS A 880 -29.56 -22.90 19.91
N VAL A 881 -30.46 -22.03 20.35
CA VAL A 881 -31.66 -21.61 19.57
C VAL A 881 -31.78 -20.10 19.49
N THR A 882 -31.50 -19.39 20.58
CA THR A 882 -31.70 -17.94 20.68
C THR A 882 -30.49 -17.18 20.16
N TYR A 883 -30.74 -16.08 19.45
CA TYR A 883 -29.70 -15.11 19.05
C TYR A 883 -29.89 -13.79 19.78
N GLN A 884 -28.79 -13.22 20.27
CA GLN A 884 -28.77 -11.89 20.89
C GLN A 884 -27.71 -11.02 20.24
N TRP A 885 -27.91 -9.71 20.29
CA TRP A 885 -26.91 -8.75 19.85
C TRP A 885 -25.80 -8.64 20.89
N ARG A 886 -24.55 -8.62 20.41
CA ARG A 886 -23.34 -8.53 21.22
C ARG A 886 -22.32 -7.64 20.55
N ASN A 887 -21.61 -6.84 21.34
CA ASN A 887 -20.49 -6.05 20.84
C ASN A 887 -19.21 -6.90 20.86
N TYR A 888 -18.46 -6.90 19.76
CA TYR A 888 -17.10 -7.43 19.68
C TYR A 888 -16.11 -6.27 19.72
N PRO A 889 -15.78 -5.72 20.90
CA PRO A 889 -14.85 -4.60 21.02
C PRO A 889 -13.47 -5.01 20.51
N HIS A 890 -12.75 -4.04 19.93
CA HIS A 890 -11.37 -4.24 19.56
C HIS A 890 -10.45 -4.10 20.78
N LEU A 891 -9.36 -4.86 20.82
CA LEU A 891 -8.23 -4.72 21.72
C LEU A 891 -7.31 -3.57 21.26
N PRO A 892 -6.40 -3.09 22.13
CA PRO A 892 -5.31 -2.23 21.69
C PRO A 892 -4.52 -2.91 20.57
N PRO A 893 -4.25 -2.22 19.44
CA PRO A 893 -3.60 -2.85 18.31
C PRO A 893 -2.15 -3.17 18.63
N SER A 894 -1.69 -4.33 18.15
CA SER A 894 -0.30 -4.80 18.30
C SER A 894 0.71 -3.99 17.48
N GLN A 895 0.23 -3.19 16.52
CA GLN A 895 1.03 -2.34 15.64
C GLN A 895 0.32 -1.00 15.36
N SER A 896 1.06 -0.01 14.85
CA SER A 896 0.50 1.29 14.46
C SER A 896 -0.62 1.09 13.42
N THR A 897 -1.76 1.75 13.60
CA THR A 897 -2.94 1.56 12.75
C THR A 897 -3.68 2.87 12.48
N GLN A 898 -4.41 2.91 11.36
CA GLN A 898 -5.21 4.04 10.94
C GLN A 898 -6.57 4.05 11.67
N LEU A 899 -6.74 5.01 12.59
CA LEU A 899 -7.96 5.11 13.40
C LEU A 899 -9.14 5.78 12.67
N GLY A 900 -8.87 6.49 11.56
CA GLY A 900 -9.87 7.30 10.85
C GLY A 900 -11.01 6.50 10.19
N ASP A 901 -10.78 5.21 9.93
CA ASP A 901 -11.74 4.32 9.25
C ASP A 901 -12.37 3.28 10.19
N VAL A 902 -12.04 3.27 11.49
CA VAL A 902 -12.61 2.32 12.47
C VAL A 902 -14.14 2.37 12.52
N GLY A 903 -14.70 3.56 12.25
CA GLY A 903 -16.13 3.81 12.21
C GLY A 903 -16.77 4.00 13.57
N ALA A 904 -17.93 4.64 13.55
CA ALA A 904 -18.69 4.98 14.75
C ALA A 904 -20.16 4.52 14.67
N TRP A 905 -20.72 4.49 13.47
CA TRP A 905 -22.13 4.15 13.25
C TRP A 905 -22.30 3.34 11.96
N ARG A 906 -23.40 2.62 11.86
CA ARG A 906 -23.89 2.08 10.58
C ARG A 906 -25.41 2.21 10.47
N LEU A 907 -25.90 2.33 9.24
CA LEU A 907 -27.31 2.21 8.88
C LEU A 907 -27.57 0.80 8.36
N GLU A 908 -28.66 0.19 8.83
CA GLU A 908 -29.23 -1.06 8.36
C GLU A 908 -30.57 -0.75 7.69
N ILE A 909 -30.64 -0.90 6.36
CA ILE A 909 -31.84 -0.62 5.55
C ILE A 909 -32.42 -1.97 5.12
N SER A 910 -33.65 -2.28 5.54
CA SER A 910 -34.30 -3.57 5.27
C SER A 910 -35.72 -3.36 4.77
N PRO A 911 -36.33 -4.32 4.03
CA PRO A 911 -37.77 -4.26 3.78
C PRO A 911 -38.55 -4.44 5.09
N ALA A 912 -39.72 -3.79 5.19
CA ALA A 912 -40.57 -3.91 6.38
C ALA A 912 -41.13 -5.33 6.62
N ALA A 913 -41.11 -6.20 5.60
CA ALA A 913 -41.53 -7.59 5.70
C ALA A 913 -40.59 -8.51 4.91
N ALA A 914 -40.53 -9.78 5.32
CA ALA A 914 -39.78 -10.80 4.60
C ALA A 914 -40.41 -11.07 3.21
N PRO A 915 -39.59 -11.27 2.17
CA PRO A 915 -40.08 -11.60 0.82
C PRO A 915 -40.54 -13.07 0.74
N ALA A 916 -41.26 -13.42 -0.34
CA ALA A 916 -41.47 -14.83 -0.66
C ALA A 916 -40.14 -15.52 -1.06
N PRO A 917 -39.99 -16.84 -0.88
CA PRO A 917 -38.83 -17.59 -1.37
C PRO A 917 -38.56 -17.34 -2.86
N GLY A 918 -37.33 -16.93 -3.20
CA GLY A 918 -36.91 -16.60 -4.56
C GLY A 918 -37.37 -15.22 -5.08
N GLU A 919 -38.20 -14.49 -4.34
CA GLU A 919 -38.58 -13.13 -4.69
C GLU A 919 -37.40 -12.17 -4.53
N THR A 920 -37.31 -11.20 -5.45
CA THR A 920 -36.20 -10.24 -5.48
C THR A 920 -36.49 -9.03 -4.62
N GLN A 921 -35.58 -8.73 -3.70
CA GLN A 921 -35.54 -7.51 -2.93
C GLN A 921 -34.65 -6.50 -3.65
N TYR A 922 -35.05 -5.23 -3.68
CA TYR A 922 -34.30 -4.17 -4.34
C TYR A 922 -33.93 -3.06 -3.36
N PHE A 923 -32.70 -2.57 -3.45
CA PHE A 923 -32.22 -1.42 -2.69
C PHE A 923 -31.70 -0.38 -3.68
N LEU A 924 -31.97 0.89 -3.40
CA LEU A 924 -31.53 1.99 -4.25
C LEU A 924 -31.20 3.18 -3.36
N ASN A 925 -29.92 3.48 -3.27
CA ASN A 925 -29.39 4.61 -2.52
C ASN A 925 -28.77 5.62 -3.49
N VAL A 926 -29.10 6.90 -3.32
CA VAL A 926 -28.48 8.02 -4.05
C VAL A 926 -27.61 8.80 -3.07
N LEU A 927 -26.31 8.83 -3.33
CA LEU A 927 -25.28 9.45 -2.49
C LEU A 927 -24.85 10.76 -3.13
N ASP A 928 -25.04 11.87 -2.43
CA ASP A 928 -24.72 13.22 -2.87
C ASP A 928 -23.58 13.79 -2.05
N VAL A 929 -22.40 13.90 -2.67
CA VAL A 929 -21.18 14.38 -2.02
C VAL A 929 -21.18 15.91 -2.03
N ALA A 930 -20.74 16.52 -0.92
CA ALA A 930 -20.63 17.97 -0.79
C ALA A 930 -19.53 18.36 0.20
N ASP A 931 -19.15 19.64 0.20
CA ASP A 931 -18.38 20.21 1.30
C ASP A 931 -19.20 20.21 2.59
N ASN A 932 -18.51 20.06 3.73
CA ASN A 932 -19.15 20.11 5.04
C ASN A 932 -19.70 21.52 5.33
N ASP A 933 -21.03 21.63 5.40
CA ASP A 933 -21.77 22.86 5.75
C ASP A 933 -21.66 23.23 7.24
N ARG A 934 -21.04 22.38 8.06
CA ARG A 934 -20.87 22.48 9.52
C ARG A 934 -22.19 22.51 10.31
N GLY A 935 -23.28 22.04 9.71
CA GLY A 935 -24.57 21.87 10.34
C GLY A 935 -24.65 20.64 11.26
N THR A 936 -25.67 20.59 12.11
CA THR A 936 -25.96 19.45 13.00
C THR A 936 -27.22 18.67 12.59
N GLY A 937 -28.08 19.28 11.76
CA GLY A 937 -29.30 18.69 11.25
C GLY A 937 -29.15 18.06 9.86
N PRO A 938 -30.26 17.56 9.28
CA PRO A 938 -30.28 17.09 7.90
C PRO A 938 -29.98 18.24 6.93
N ALA A 939 -29.23 17.95 5.86
CA ALA A 939 -29.02 18.84 4.73
C ALA A 939 -29.91 18.42 3.55
N ALA A 940 -30.21 19.36 2.65
CA ALA A 940 -30.96 19.08 1.44
C ALA A 940 -30.07 18.31 0.45
N PRO A 941 -30.46 17.10 0.01
CA PRO A 941 -29.74 16.40 -1.05
C PRO A 941 -30.12 16.97 -2.43
N VAL A 942 -29.38 16.59 -3.47
CA VAL A 942 -29.90 16.71 -4.84
C VAL A 942 -31.27 16.07 -5.01
N LYS A 943 -32.08 16.62 -5.90
CA LYS A 943 -33.34 15.99 -6.27
C LYS A 943 -33.06 14.68 -7.01
N ALA A 944 -33.52 13.56 -6.45
CA ALA A 944 -33.56 12.26 -7.11
C ALA A 944 -34.96 11.66 -6.97
N GLU A 945 -35.67 11.53 -8.08
CA GLU A 945 -37.06 11.09 -8.10
C GLU A 945 -37.16 9.69 -8.71
N ARG A 946 -37.68 8.74 -7.93
CA ARG A 946 -38.05 7.42 -8.45
C ARG A 946 -39.35 7.54 -9.24
N LEU A 947 -39.32 7.16 -10.51
CA LEU A 947 -40.48 7.26 -11.40
C LEU A 947 -41.31 5.97 -11.44
N ALA A 948 -42.55 6.10 -11.92
CA ALA A 948 -43.41 4.95 -12.18
C ALA A 948 -42.87 4.16 -13.37
N ALA A 949 -42.46 2.92 -13.12
CA ALA A 949 -42.10 1.95 -14.15
C ALA A 949 -43.35 1.53 -14.95
N GLY A 950 -43.19 1.37 -16.26
CA GLY A 950 -44.19 0.84 -17.19
C GLY A 950 -44.22 -0.70 -17.24
N ASP A 951 -43.18 -1.34 -16.72
CA ASP A 951 -43.05 -2.79 -16.61
C ASP A 951 -42.29 -3.20 -15.33
N ALA A 952 -42.33 -4.50 -15.00
CA ALA A 952 -41.67 -5.02 -13.80
C ALA A 952 -40.14 -5.10 -13.89
N GLY A 953 -39.57 -5.00 -15.11
CA GLY A 953 -38.14 -5.08 -15.37
C GLY A 953 -37.42 -3.73 -15.24
N THR A 954 -38.16 -2.63 -15.20
CA THR A 954 -37.62 -1.27 -15.20
C THR A 954 -37.55 -0.68 -13.79
N GLU A 955 -36.39 -0.12 -13.45
CA GLU A 955 -36.24 0.83 -12.37
C GLU A 955 -35.74 2.16 -12.94
N ALA A 956 -36.51 3.25 -12.76
CA ALA A 956 -36.25 4.53 -13.40
C ALA A 956 -36.10 5.65 -12.36
N VAL A 957 -35.02 6.41 -12.47
CA VAL A 957 -34.68 7.52 -11.55
C VAL A 957 -34.37 8.77 -12.36
N LEU A 958 -35.06 9.86 -12.06
CA LEU A 958 -34.76 11.17 -12.61
C LEU A 958 -33.90 11.96 -11.62
N VAL A 959 -32.66 12.27 -12.01
CA VAL A 959 -31.71 13.05 -11.21
C VAL A 959 -31.70 14.49 -11.70
N GLN A 960 -31.94 15.43 -10.77
CA GLN A 960 -31.96 16.88 -10.98
C GLN A 960 -32.82 17.33 -12.17
N ASP A 961 -33.93 16.63 -12.43
CA ASP A 961 -34.84 16.92 -13.55
C ASP A 961 -34.19 16.90 -14.95
N ARG A 962 -32.96 16.34 -15.07
CA ARG A 962 -32.16 16.42 -16.30
C ARG A 962 -31.63 15.08 -16.80
N LEU A 963 -31.29 14.16 -15.90
CA LEU A 963 -30.69 12.88 -16.24
C LEU A 963 -31.60 11.73 -15.81
N MET A 964 -32.10 10.99 -16.80
CA MET A 964 -32.78 9.73 -16.58
C MET A 964 -31.76 8.61 -16.39
N VAL A 965 -31.88 7.86 -15.31
CA VAL A 965 -31.07 6.65 -15.06
C VAL A 965 -32.00 5.44 -15.01
N LEU A 966 -31.68 4.41 -15.79
CA LEU A 966 -32.42 3.14 -15.80
C LEU A 966 -31.55 2.00 -15.29
N PHE A 967 -32.12 1.19 -14.39
CA PHE A 967 -31.54 -0.06 -13.92
C PHE A 967 -32.42 -1.25 -14.29
N ASN A 968 -31.76 -2.38 -14.55
CA ASN A 968 -32.42 -3.66 -14.79
C ASN A 968 -32.87 -4.32 -13.49
N ARG A 969 -34.17 -4.62 -13.35
CA ARG A 969 -34.71 -5.43 -12.25
C ARG A 969 -34.70 -6.93 -12.57
N ALA A 970 -34.59 -7.30 -13.85
CA ALA A 970 -34.67 -8.68 -14.29
C ALA A 970 -33.40 -9.49 -13.98
N ALA A 971 -33.53 -10.81 -14.03
CA ALA A 971 -32.45 -11.77 -13.88
C ALA A 971 -31.45 -11.80 -15.05
N THR A 972 -31.92 -11.36 -16.20
CA THR A 972 -31.23 -11.41 -17.50
C THR A 972 -31.10 -9.99 -18.04
N PRO A 973 -30.09 -9.69 -18.88
CA PRO A 973 -29.95 -8.38 -19.51
C PRO A 973 -31.23 -7.91 -20.20
N ALA A 974 -31.56 -6.63 -20.04
CA ALA A 974 -32.82 -6.06 -20.50
C ALA A 974 -32.87 -5.90 -22.03
N SER A 975 -33.97 -6.37 -22.65
CA SER A 975 -34.32 -6.06 -24.04
C SER A 975 -35.27 -4.87 -24.15
N THR A 976 -35.88 -4.45 -23.05
CA THR A 976 -36.80 -3.31 -23.01
C THR A 976 -36.79 -2.64 -21.64
N TYR A 977 -37.03 -1.33 -21.64
CA TYR A 977 -37.43 -0.54 -20.48
C TYR A 977 -38.65 0.30 -20.81
N SER A 978 -39.54 0.50 -19.85
CA SER A 978 -40.66 1.43 -19.97
C SER A 978 -40.87 2.20 -18.68
N TRP A 979 -41.15 3.51 -18.79
CA TRP A 979 -41.38 4.40 -17.65
C TRP A 979 -42.26 5.59 -18.03
N LYS A 980 -42.77 6.30 -17.02
CA LYS A 980 -43.52 7.55 -17.19
C LYS A 980 -42.78 8.70 -16.53
N ALA A 981 -42.67 9.84 -17.21
CA ALA A 981 -42.14 11.07 -16.65
C ALA A 981 -43.11 12.25 -16.89
N SER A 982 -43.14 13.21 -15.97
CA SER A 982 -44.00 14.39 -16.03
C SER A 982 -43.49 15.48 -16.99
N SER A 983 -42.20 15.45 -17.32
CA SER A 983 -41.53 16.37 -18.26
C SER A 983 -40.48 15.64 -19.11
N SER A 984 -40.05 16.28 -20.19
CA SER A 984 -38.87 15.84 -20.95
C SER A 984 -37.58 16.09 -20.15
N TYR A 985 -36.64 15.15 -20.21
CA TYR A 985 -35.31 15.25 -19.61
C TYR A 985 -34.23 15.34 -20.70
N GLY A 986 -33.07 15.89 -20.35
CA GLY A 986 -32.01 16.19 -21.32
C GLY A 986 -31.14 15.00 -21.70
N ALA A 987 -30.93 14.05 -20.77
CA ALA A 987 -30.01 12.93 -20.95
C ALA A 987 -30.56 11.62 -20.37
N LEU A 988 -30.07 10.49 -20.88
CA LEU A 988 -30.42 9.14 -20.45
C LEU A 988 -29.14 8.29 -20.31
N ILE A 989 -29.03 7.56 -19.20
CA ILE A 989 -28.10 6.45 -19.01
C ILE A 989 -28.92 5.22 -18.64
N ALA A 990 -28.83 4.14 -19.41
CA ALA A 990 -29.48 2.87 -19.13
C ALA A 990 -28.43 1.78 -18.90
N THR A 991 -28.56 1.04 -17.81
CA THR A 991 -27.58 0.02 -17.36
C THR A 991 -28.21 -1.35 -17.29
N GLY A 992 -27.42 -2.41 -17.48
CA GLY A 992 -27.93 -3.79 -17.46
C GLY A 992 -28.64 -4.22 -18.75
N LEU A 993 -28.35 -3.56 -19.87
CA LEU A 993 -28.81 -3.92 -21.22
C LEU A 993 -28.01 -5.10 -21.78
N LYS A 994 -28.51 -5.73 -22.85
CA LYS A 994 -27.70 -6.64 -23.66
C LYS A 994 -26.49 -5.88 -24.21
N ARG A 995 -25.33 -6.53 -24.26
CA ARG A 995 -24.06 -5.92 -24.69
C ARG A 995 -24.05 -5.71 -26.21
N ASN A 996 -23.43 -4.63 -26.68
CA ASN A 996 -23.25 -4.32 -28.11
C ASN A 996 -24.55 -4.46 -28.94
N THR A 997 -25.67 -4.03 -28.38
CA THR A 997 -27.01 -4.25 -28.95
C THR A 997 -27.65 -2.91 -29.30
N GLU A 998 -28.40 -2.89 -30.40
CA GLU A 998 -29.11 -1.70 -30.87
C GLU A 998 -30.51 -1.59 -30.27
N TYR A 999 -30.88 -0.38 -29.87
CA TYR A 999 -32.13 -0.03 -29.23
C TYR A 999 -32.76 1.20 -29.91
N ALA A 1000 -34.08 1.31 -29.83
CA ALA A 1000 -34.85 2.48 -30.19
C ALA A 1000 -35.55 3.06 -28.96
N LEU A 1001 -35.48 4.38 -28.80
CA LEU A 1001 -36.29 5.10 -27.81
C LEU A 1001 -37.56 5.65 -28.48
N SER A 1002 -38.71 5.30 -27.94
CA SER A 1002 -40.02 5.81 -28.35
C SER A 1002 -40.68 6.57 -27.20
N GLU A 1003 -41.47 7.58 -27.56
CA GLU A 1003 -42.11 8.51 -26.64
C GLU A 1003 -43.58 8.66 -27.04
N VAL A 1004 -44.50 8.49 -26.09
CA VAL A 1004 -45.94 8.58 -26.31
C VAL A 1004 -46.54 9.51 -25.27
N ALA A 1005 -47.21 10.58 -25.72
CA ALA A 1005 -47.93 11.47 -24.82
C ALA A 1005 -49.08 10.72 -24.13
N VAL A 1006 -49.19 10.87 -22.81
CA VAL A 1006 -50.24 10.26 -21.98
C VAL A 1006 -50.81 11.31 -21.03
N THR A 1007 -52.00 11.07 -20.47
CA THR A 1007 -52.57 11.97 -19.48
C THR A 1007 -51.61 12.14 -18.30
N GLY A 1008 -51.14 13.36 -18.04
CA GLY A 1008 -50.23 13.69 -16.94
C GLY A 1008 -48.73 13.50 -17.22
N GLY A 1009 -48.30 13.26 -18.48
CA GLY A 1009 -46.87 13.20 -18.83
C GLY A 1009 -46.58 12.50 -20.16
N VAL A 1010 -45.40 11.88 -20.25
CA VAL A 1010 -44.94 11.11 -21.41
C VAL A 1010 -44.56 9.71 -20.95
N SER A 1011 -45.05 8.69 -21.67
CA SER A 1011 -44.60 7.31 -21.55
C SER A 1011 -43.43 7.08 -22.50
N PHE A 1012 -42.32 6.59 -21.95
CA PHE A 1012 -41.12 6.25 -22.70
C PHE A 1012 -41.00 4.74 -22.80
N LYS A 1013 -40.44 4.27 -23.92
CA LYS A 1013 -40.05 2.87 -24.09
C LYS A 1013 -38.72 2.80 -24.85
N LEU A 1014 -37.71 2.21 -24.23
CA LEU A 1014 -36.46 1.85 -24.86
C LEU A 1014 -36.53 0.35 -25.18
N GLU A 1015 -36.43 -0.05 -26.45
CA GLU A 1015 -36.55 -1.46 -26.83
C GLU A 1015 -35.52 -1.87 -27.87
N GLU A 1016 -35.05 -3.11 -27.78
CA GLU A 1016 -34.13 -3.71 -28.75
C GLU A 1016 -34.73 -3.68 -30.15
N ARG A 1017 -34.04 -3.03 -31.10
CA ARG A 1017 -34.52 -2.83 -32.46
C ARG A 1017 -33.36 -2.55 -33.41
N VAL A 1018 -33.26 -3.38 -34.45
CA VAL A 1018 -32.36 -3.13 -35.59
C VAL A 1018 -32.78 -1.84 -36.31
N GLY A 1019 -31.82 -0.94 -36.54
CA GLY A 1019 -32.05 0.40 -37.08
C GLY A 1019 -32.62 1.40 -36.06
N GLY A 1020 -32.55 1.11 -34.76
CA GLY A 1020 -33.00 1.99 -33.69
C GLY A 1020 -32.07 3.18 -33.39
N GLY A 1021 -30.80 3.12 -33.79
CA GLY A 1021 -29.85 4.23 -33.74
C GLY A 1021 -29.21 4.51 -32.37
N LEU A 1022 -29.56 3.78 -31.31
CA LEU A 1022 -28.92 3.87 -30.00
C LEU A 1022 -28.24 2.54 -29.66
N PHE A 1023 -26.99 2.56 -29.23
CA PHE A 1023 -26.22 1.35 -28.95
C PHE A 1023 -25.85 1.25 -27.48
N SER A 1024 -26.04 0.07 -26.91
CA SER A 1024 -25.39 -0.29 -25.66
C SER A 1024 -23.92 -0.66 -25.90
N SER A 1025 -23.07 -0.35 -24.92
CA SER A 1025 -21.66 -0.67 -24.91
C SER A 1025 -21.39 -2.17 -24.74
N LYS A 1026 -20.10 -2.55 -24.78
CA LYS A 1026 -19.65 -3.91 -24.45
C LYS A 1026 -19.98 -4.32 -23.01
N ASP A 1027 -20.28 -3.34 -22.14
CA ASP A 1027 -20.60 -3.51 -20.73
C ASP A 1027 -22.11 -3.36 -20.45
N GLY A 1028 -22.93 -3.18 -21.50
CA GLY A 1028 -24.39 -3.13 -21.37
C GLY A 1028 -24.90 -1.79 -20.85
N VAL A 1029 -24.17 -0.70 -21.11
CA VAL A 1029 -24.58 0.68 -20.80
C VAL A 1029 -24.94 1.41 -22.09
N LEU A 1030 -26.08 2.10 -22.11
CA LEU A 1030 -26.48 2.97 -23.22
C LEU A 1030 -26.59 4.40 -22.70
N ARG A 1031 -25.97 5.35 -23.42
CA ARG A 1031 -26.03 6.78 -23.13
C ARG A 1031 -26.65 7.55 -24.30
N LYS A 1032 -27.49 8.55 -23.98
CA LYS A 1032 -28.08 9.52 -24.92
C LYS A 1032 -28.10 10.91 -24.28
N GLY A 1033 -27.72 11.96 -25.03
CA GLY A 1033 -28.03 13.35 -24.65
C GLY A 1033 -27.06 14.03 -23.68
N ARG A 1034 -25.79 13.62 -23.63
CA ARG A 1034 -24.74 14.31 -22.88
C ARG A 1034 -23.38 14.13 -23.56
#